data_AF-A0A1H3VSU5-F1
#
_entry.id   AF-A0A1H3VSU5-F1
#
_cell.length_a   1.000
_cell.length_b   1.000
_cell.length_c   1.000
_cell.angle_alpha   90.00
_cell.angle_beta   90.00
_cell.angle_gamma   90.00
#
_symmetry.space_group_name_H-M   'P 1'
#
loop_
_entity.id
_entity.type
_entity.pdbx_description
1 polymer ?
#
loop_
_entity_poly.entity_id
_entity_poly.type
_entity_poly.pdbx_seq_one_letter_code
_entity_poly.pdbx_strand_id
1 'polypeptide(L)'
;MKRRNLCNTKKLMAVILAASMMMSSGVTAFADALSLGSITLSEDDNVKVAIGSDKITDGSANDSNKEGGKVETEKTGDVKGGVYASSEDNNDSADKDATAKVTVDGDVTKDSSGTAGVHAVSDSNSSTGTKASTDVTVKGSVDVETDYDATGVYASASSSGTKSNATTTVEVKEAVTAVGEESAVGLSVVSNINNYEGSGNASANVHVGSVSSNSEGTSVGIRIAAHNESENPTATSTATAIVDGNVNVTSDDGSAYGIQTFVTDIYDGFIDGVSEGAKAKVNIGGDLKATSNADSNSSAVAETILVGGVSGELNINVDGSVIQSGKKGAAISLPDSSDGKITITVGEDVTATTTAVNINEGGEASDGIVELTVGDEISGGEHNIVLNNTASLDNVSIAVWKVDTSDGKNVVDKVVPDEASFKADHEKWDAAMKAAESNYDKEEIYRLKEKEPKPWDYQKYEQDTEAEKKVNYIISVQSDVSIASGTREVNGYDTAHQGETVTFAVTVPSGYEIENFYNVSPGHIISLNKGSADGTYLLTVPRGGGVDIGVTLKKIQNDVQATTSNSNIPATLTSSDNSKKHESDDTTGTTGVQNWSVGNYSDPNAAATMQAIQGLQVHALNLGGADMVQNVADVLTPVDTITALNNFSANNVSTLGTNNIMGTGVVDFKSMFLTAVTDTVDVPVAASVAAGQSYTVMFSDGTSVVVPCLANGVLNIPFNKNAEGLTYIIYGLQMDPTMSMGMPATSEWTY
;
A
#
# COMPACT_ATOMS: atom_id res chain seq x y z
N MET A 1 -79.18 -2.74 -42.45
CA MET A 1 -79.20 -3.68 -41.30
C MET A 1 -78.45 -3.05 -40.15
N LYS A 2 -79.16 -2.73 -39.05
CA LYS A 2 -78.66 -2.11 -37.81
C LYS A 2 -78.77 -3.12 -36.67
N ARG A 3 -77.92 -2.93 -35.65
CA ARG A 3 -77.87 -3.50 -34.29
C ARG A 3 -76.84 -4.62 -34.10
N ARG A 4 -75.79 -4.33 -33.31
CA ARG A 4 -75.63 -4.76 -31.90
C ARG A 4 -74.24 -4.36 -31.41
N ASN A 5 -74.17 -3.59 -30.32
CA ASN A 5 -73.35 -3.88 -29.12
C ASN A 5 -73.33 -2.66 -28.20
N LEU A 6 -74.18 -2.72 -27.17
CA LEU A 6 -74.33 -1.75 -26.09
C LEU A 6 -74.56 -2.58 -24.82
N CYS A 7 -73.48 -3.11 -24.25
CA CYS A 7 -73.48 -3.76 -22.94
C CYS A 7 -72.03 -3.91 -22.47
N ASN A 8 -71.49 -2.88 -21.82
CA ASN A 8 -70.42 -3.00 -20.81
C ASN A 8 -70.21 -1.74 -19.95
N THR A 9 -70.86 -0.61 -20.27
CA THR A 9 -70.67 0.64 -19.51
C THR A 9 -71.55 0.78 -18.25
N LYS A 10 -72.38 -0.22 -17.89
CA LYS A 10 -73.28 -0.14 -16.72
C LYS A 10 -72.76 -0.79 -15.43
N LYS A 11 -71.65 -1.53 -15.47
CA LYS A 11 -71.05 -2.11 -14.25
C LYS A 11 -69.97 -1.24 -13.61
N LEU A 12 -69.40 -0.28 -14.34
CA LEU A 12 -68.36 0.61 -13.81
C LEU A 12 -68.93 1.77 -12.97
N MET A 13 -70.12 2.29 -13.32
CA MET A 13 -70.76 3.38 -12.55
C MET A 13 -71.45 2.93 -11.26
N ALA A 14 -71.72 1.63 -11.07
CA ALA A 14 -72.34 1.12 -9.84
C ALA A 14 -71.33 0.82 -8.72
N VAL A 15 -70.04 0.64 -9.05
CA VAL A 15 -68.98 0.41 -8.06
C VAL A 15 -68.45 1.73 -7.48
N ILE A 16 -68.47 2.81 -8.27
CA ILE A 16 -68.03 4.15 -7.83
C ILE A 16 -69.06 4.83 -6.91
N LEU A 17 -70.35 4.50 -7.04
CA LEU A 17 -71.43 5.08 -6.21
C LEU A 17 -71.75 4.27 -4.94
N ALA A 18 -71.22 3.05 -4.78
CA ALA A 18 -71.42 2.23 -3.57
C ALA A 18 -70.28 2.35 -2.54
N ALA A 19 -69.12 2.88 -2.92
CA ALA A 19 -68.01 3.14 -2.01
C ALA A 19 -68.08 4.51 -1.30
N SER A 20 -69.02 5.38 -1.67
CA SER A 20 -69.15 6.74 -1.13
C SER A 20 -70.22 6.92 -0.03
N MET A 21 -70.80 5.83 0.49
CA MET A 21 -71.87 5.90 1.51
C MET A 21 -71.65 5.05 2.78
N MET A 22 -70.43 4.57 3.05
CA MET A 22 -70.08 4.00 4.35
C MET A 22 -68.72 4.51 4.81
N MET A 23 -68.69 5.69 5.46
CA MET A 23 -67.81 6.05 6.59
C MET A 23 -68.35 7.34 7.24
N SER A 24 -69.41 7.22 8.04
CA SER A 24 -69.80 8.26 9.00
C SER A 24 -69.28 7.89 10.38
N SER A 25 -68.77 8.89 11.10
CA SER A 25 -68.17 8.86 12.45
C SER A 25 -66.75 8.29 12.53
N GLY A 26 -65.76 9.16 12.29
CA GLY A 26 -64.35 8.87 12.55
C GLY A 26 -63.35 9.91 12.00
N VAL A 27 -63.72 10.70 10.98
CA VAL A 27 -62.76 11.53 10.22
C VAL A 27 -62.99 13.04 10.42
N THR A 28 -63.50 13.45 11.58
CA THR A 28 -63.58 14.88 11.96
C THR A 28 -62.61 15.26 13.07
N ALA A 29 -61.86 14.29 13.61
CA ALA A 29 -60.80 14.54 14.61
C ALA A 29 -59.38 14.57 14.00
N PHE A 30 -59.22 14.29 12.70
CA PHE A 30 -57.91 14.24 12.04
C PHE A 30 -57.67 15.38 11.04
N ALA A 31 -58.71 16.13 10.68
CA ALA A 31 -58.61 17.25 9.72
C ALA A 31 -58.39 18.62 10.40
N ASP A 32 -58.76 18.78 11.68
CA ASP A 32 -58.48 20.01 12.45
C ASP A 32 -57.04 20.06 13.01
N ALA A 33 -56.33 18.93 13.04
CA ALA A 33 -54.94 18.85 13.53
C ALA A 33 -53.87 19.21 12.47
N LEU A 34 -54.26 19.46 11.22
CA LEU A 34 -53.34 19.73 10.11
C LEU A 34 -53.39 21.18 9.59
N SER A 35 -54.19 22.07 10.19
CA SER A 35 -54.34 23.45 9.68
C SER A 35 -53.79 24.57 10.59
N LEU A 36 -53.28 24.26 11.79
CA LEU A 36 -52.61 25.26 12.64
C LEU A 36 -51.44 24.59 13.37
N GLY A 37 -50.29 25.28 13.35
CA GLY A 37 -48.98 24.74 13.71
C GLY A 37 -48.76 24.34 15.17
N SER A 38 -47.54 23.83 15.39
CA SER A 38 -46.92 23.39 16.65
C SER A 38 -47.53 22.16 17.31
N ILE A 39 -46.87 21.01 17.14
CA ILE A 39 -46.90 19.95 18.13
C ILE A 39 -45.95 20.38 19.25
N THR A 40 -46.50 20.75 20.40
CA THR A 40 -45.72 20.85 21.64
C THR A 40 -45.72 19.47 22.29
N LEU A 41 -44.57 18.78 22.26
CA LEU A 41 -44.36 17.59 23.07
C LEU A 41 -44.13 18.04 24.52
N SER A 42 -44.94 17.55 25.45
CA SER A 42 -44.70 17.75 26.87
C SER A 42 -43.50 16.92 27.31
N GLU A 43 -42.62 17.51 28.09
CA GLU A 43 -41.61 16.82 28.90
C GLU A 43 -42.32 15.78 29.78
N ASP A 44 -42.28 14.50 29.36
CA ASP A 44 -42.06 13.33 30.22
C ASP A 44 -42.39 12.02 29.44
N ASP A 45 -41.50 11.04 29.61
CA ASP A 45 -41.58 9.61 29.27
C ASP A 45 -41.39 9.12 27.82
N ASN A 46 -40.15 8.64 27.57
CA ASN A 46 -39.74 7.45 26.80
C ASN A 46 -40.76 6.78 25.85
N VAL A 47 -41.04 7.40 24.70
CA VAL A 47 -41.63 6.70 23.54
C VAL A 47 -40.68 6.79 22.35
N LYS A 48 -40.04 5.68 21.98
CA LYS A 48 -39.35 5.54 20.68
C LYS A 48 -40.38 5.18 19.61
N VAL A 49 -40.71 6.14 18.75
CA VAL A 49 -41.43 5.88 17.49
C VAL A 49 -40.38 5.85 16.38
N ALA A 50 -40.23 4.71 15.70
CA ALA A 50 -39.48 4.63 14.45
C ALA A 50 -40.40 5.04 13.30
N ILE A 51 -40.25 6.27 12.80
CA ILE A 51 -40.85 6.72 11.54
C ILE A 51 -39.77 6.62 10.46
N GLY A 52 -40.05 5.79 9.44
CA GLY A 52 -39.22 5.67 8.25
C GLY A 52 -39.24 6.96 7.43
N SER A 53 -38.11 7.25 6.78
CA SER A 53 -37.89 8.36 5.84
C SER A 53 -38.03 9.80 6.38
N ASP A 54 -37.94 10.01 7.69
CA ASP A 54 -37.88 11.37 8.23
C ASP A 54 -36.52 12.03 7.94
N LYS A 55 -36.58 12.98 7.01
CA LYS A 55 -35.71 14.16 6.99
C LYS A 55 -35.86 14.84 8.35
N ILE A 56 -35.02 14.45 9.30
CA ILE A 56 -34.85 15.16 10.56
C ILE A 56 -34.17 16.48 10.18
N THR A 57 -35.00 17.46 9.86
CA THR A 57 -34.60 18.88 9.88
C THR A 57 -34.71 19.31 11.34
N ASP A 58 -33.94 18.69 12.23
CA ASP A 58 -33.74 19.23 13.56
C ASP A 58 -32.36 19.89 13.53
N GLY A 59 -32.38 21.23 13.58
CA GLY A 59 -31.18 22.04 13.76
C GLY A 59 -30.43 22.46 12.48
N SER A 60 -31.05 23.21 11.57
CA SER A 60 -30.35 24.46 11.21
C SER A 60 -30.53 25.37 12.42
N ALA A 61 -29.66 25.21 13.42
CA ALA A 61 -29.61 26.11 14.56
C ALA A 61 -28.93 27.41 14.09
N ASN A 62 -29.54 28.11 13.14
CA ASN A 62 -29.18 29.48 12.81
C ASN A 62 -29.75 30.44 13.88
N ASP A 63 -29.66 30.04 15.15
CA ASP A 63 -30.10 30.79 16.31
C ASP A 63 -28.85 31.35 16.98
N SER A 64 -28.42 32.52 16.49
CA SER A 64 -27.21 33.25 16.87
C SER A 64 -27.09 33.63 18.35
N ASN A 65 -28.03 33.19 19.19
CA ASN A 65 -28.09 33.48 20.62
C ASN A 65 -27.98 32.24 21.53
N LYS A 66 -27.88 31.00 20.99
CA LYS A 66 -27.60 29.83 21.82
C LYS A 66 -26.10 29.63 21.97
N GLU A 67 -25.62 29.59 23.21
CA GLU A 67 -24.21 29.33 23.49
C GLU A 67 -23.84 27.88 23.12
N GLY A 68 -22.97 27.68 22.12
CA GLY A 68 -22.45 26.38 21.72
C GLY A 68 -23.35 25.65 20.71
N GLY A 69 -23.10 25.86 19.42
CA GLY A 69 -23.75 25.12 18.36
C GLY A 69 -23.27 23.66 18.33
N LYS A 70 -24.13 22.71 18.70
CA LYS A 70 -23.88 21.27 18.52
C LYS A 70 -25.05 20.65 17.76
N VAL A 71 -24.77 20.02 16.62
CA VAL A 71 -25.74 19.30 15.80
C VAL A 71 -25.27 17.87 15.63
N GLU A 72 -26.09 16.90 16.05
CA GLU A 72 -25.78 15.47 15.93
C GLU A 72 -26.92 14.76 15.19
N THR A 73 -26.57 14.03 14.13
CA THR A 73 -27.50 13.21 13.35
C THR A 73 -27.09 11.74 13.48
N GLU A 74 -27.90 10.96 14.20
CA GLU A 74 -27.70 9.51 14.35
C GLU A 74 -28.80 8.74 13.60
N LYS A 75 -28.40 7.76 12.78
CA LYS A 75 -29.31 6.86 12.04
C LYS A 75 -28.87 5.40 12.25
N THR A 76 -29.86 4.53 12.40
CA THR A 76 -29.64 3.07 12.56
C THR A 76 -30.14 2.32 11.34
N GLY A 77 -29.38 1.35 10.86
CA GLY A 77 -29.67 0.63 9.62
C GLY A 77 -29.46 1.49 8.38
N ASP A 78 -29.84 0.95 7.22
CA ASP A 78 -29.60 1.59 5.93
C ASP A 78 -30.44 2.84 5.74
N VAL A 79 -29.82 3.88 5.22
CA VAL A 79 -30.43 5.18 4.93
C VAL A 79 -30.59 5.35 3.43
N LYS A 80 -31.83 5.64 3.01
CA LYS A 80 -32.15 6.11 1.66
C LYS A 80 -32.32 7.62 1.69
N GLY A 81 -31.47 8.33 0.95
CA GLY A 81 -31.33 9.78 0.96
C GLY A 81 -30.06 10.24 1.67
N GLY A 82 -29.64 11.47 1.39
CA GLY A 82 -28.44 12.03 2.01
C GLY A 82 -28.62 12.34 3.49
N VAL A 83 -27.54 12.26 4.27
CA VAL A 83 -27.48 12.61 5.70
C VAL A 83 -26.77 13.95 5.86
N TYR A 84 -27.36 14.87 6.62
CA TYR A 84 -26.87 16.24 6.77
C TYR A 84 -26.73 16.61 8.25
N ALA A 85 -25.61 17.25 8.61
CA ALA A 85 -25.43 17.96 9.87
C ALA A 85 -24.67 19.26 9.59
N SER A 86 -25.18 20.40 10.04
CA SER A 86 -24.45 21.67 9.94
C SER A 86 -24.58 22.46 11.23
N SER A 87 -23.46 22.91 11.76
CA SER A 87 -23.37 23.71 12.97
C SER A 87 -22.60 24.99 12.68
N GLU A 88 -23.20 26.14 12.93
CA GLU A 88 -22.57 27.45 12.77
C GLU A 88 -22.66 28.20 14.10
N ASP A 89 -21.54 28.75 14.59
CA ASP A 89 -21.50 29.64 15.77
C ASP A 89 -20.68 30.89 15.45
N ASN A 90 -21.38 31.98 15.14
CA ASN A 90 -20.83 33.23 14.59
C ASN A 90 -21.08 34.43 15.52
N ASN A 91 -20.52 34.43 16.73
CA ASN A 91 -20.71 35.52 17.70
C ASN A 91 -19.38 36.11 18.19
N ASP A 92 -19.19 37.41 17.92
CA ASP A 92 -17.95 38.16 18.14
C ASP A 92 -17.45 38.25 19.61
N SER A 93 -18.29 37.91 20.59
CA SER A 93 -18.10 38.36 21.97
C SER A 93 -17.61 37.32 22.99
N ALA A 94 -17.58 36.03 22.64
CA ALA A 94 -17.11 34.97 23.55
C ALA A 94 -16.47 33.80 22.79
N ASP A 95 -15.68 32.98 23.50
CA ASP A 95 -15.18 31.73 22.94
C ASP A 95 -16.35 30.79 22.64
N LYS A 96 -16.36 30.21 21.44
CA LYS A 96 -17.45 29.34 20.96
C LYS A 96 -16.90 28.10 20.28
N ASP A 97 -17.66 27.02 20.44
CA ASP A 97 -17.37 25.73 19.85
C ASP A 97 -18.56 25.35 18.95
N ALA A 98 -18.30 25.07 17.67
CA ALA A 98 -19.25 24.50 16.73
C ALA A 98 -18.95 23.01 16.52
N THR A 99 -19.96 22.15 16.58
CA THR A 99 -19.77 20.71 16.37
C THR A 99 -20.87 20.12 15.50
N ALA A 100 -20.48 19.48 14.40
CA ALA A 100 -21.37 18.70 13.54
C ALA A 100 -20.98 17.22 13.58
N LYS A 101 -21.92 16.36 13.95
CA LYS A 101 -21.70 14.92 14.04
C LYS A 101 -22.71 14.15 13.20
N VAL A 102 -22.24 13.19 12.41
CA VAL A 102 -23.07 12.22 11.68
C VAL A 102 -22.64 10.81 12.07
N THR A 103 -23.60 9.96 12.45
CA THR A 103 -23.35 8.54 12.71
C THR A 103 -24.42 7.68 12.05
N VAL A 104 -24.00 6.75 11.19
CA VAL A 104 -24.90 5.82 10.48
C VAL A 104 -24.46 4.37 10.72
N ASP A 105 -25.33 3.56 11.31
CA ASP A 105 -25.13 2.12 11.58
C ASP A 105 -25.66 1.25 10.43
N GLY A 106 -25.22 1.51 9.21
CA GLY A 106 -25.64 0.86 7.97
C GLY A 106 -25.12 1.60 6.75
N ASP A 107 -25.69 1.30 5.58
CA ASP A 107 -25.33 1.95 4.31
C ASP A 107 -26.04 3.30 4.13
N VAL A 108 -25.45 4.22 3.37
CA VAL A 108 -26.08 5.46 2.90
C VAL A 108 -26.20 5.40 1.39
N THR A 109 -27.42 5.38 0.87
CA THR A 109 -27.68 5.37 -0.58
C THR A 109 -28.46 6.62 -0.98
N LYS A 110 -28.04 7.28 -2.06
CA LYS A 110 -28.74 8.47 -2.59
C LYS A 110 -28.82 8.42 -4.11
N ASP A 111 -30.05 8.43 -4.62
CA ASP A 111 -30.42 8.28 -6.04
C ASP A 111 -31.22 9.48 -6.58
N SER A 112 -31.06 10.66 -5.99
CA SER A 112 -31.92 11.82 -6.24
C SER A 112 -31.18 13.15 -6.15
N SER A 113 -31.83 14.22 -6.62
CA SER A 113 -31.25 15.55 -6.73
C SER A 113 -30.63 16.05 -5.41
N GLY A 114 -29.38 16.50 -5.50
CA GLY A 114 -28.62 17.12 -4.41
C GLY A 114 -27.20 16.58 -4.34
N THR A 115 -26.28 17.38 -3.81
CA THR A 115 -24.85 17.22 -4.09
C THR A 115 -24.13 16.15 -3.28
N ALA A 116 -24.55 15.81 -2.05
CA ALA A 116 -23.79 14.89 -1.19
C ALA A 116 -24.60 13.72 -0.59
N GLY A 117 -23.95 12.57 -0.41
CA GLY A 117 -24.46 11.40 0.33
C GLY A 117 -24.41 11.64 1.83
N VAL A 118 -23.23 11.95 2.36
CA VAL A 118 -23.07 12.45 3.72
C VAL A 118 -22.46 13.85 3.68
N HIS A 119 -23.07 14.79 4.39
CA HIS A 119 -22.65 16.18 4.46
C HIS A 119 -22.59 16.61 5.93
N ALA A 120 -21.41 16.91 6.43
CA ALA A 120 -21.21 17.40 7.79
C ALA A 120 -20.34 18.67 7.78
N VAL A 121 -20.83 19.78 8.33
CA VAL A 121 -20.09 21.05 8.35
C VAL A 121 -20.17 21.71 9.72
N SER A 122 -19.03 22.14 10.25
CA SER A 122 -18.96 22.98 11.45
C SER A 122 -18.21 24.27 11.13
N ASP A 123 -18.79 25.43 11.39
CA ASP A 123 -18.14 26.74 11.26
C ASP A 123 -18.21 27.51 12.58
N SER A 124 -17.08 28.02 13.05
CA SER A 124 -16.99 28.77 14.30
C SER A 124 -16.14 30.02 14.13
N ASN A 125 -16.71 31.18 14.40
CA ASN A 125 -16.06 32.48 14.25
C ASN A 125 -16.18 33.32 15.54
N SER A 126 -15.04 33.74 16.09
CA SER A 126 -14.96 34.63 17.27
C SER A 126 -13.65 35.43 17.26
N SER A 127 -13.62 36.53 18.02
CA SER A 127 -12.43 37.37 18.15
C SER A 127 -11.37 36.82 19.12
N THR A 128 -11.74 35.97 20.09
CA THR A 128 -10.84 35.55 21.21
C THR A 128 -10.37 34.09 21.16
N GLY A 129 -11.16 33.20 20.55
CA GLY A 129 -10.84 31.78 20.39
C GLY A 129 -12.05 30.96 19.96
N THR A 130 -11.85 29.98 19.08
CA THR A 130 -12.92 29.12 18.54
C THR A 130 -12.47 27.68 18.35
N LYS A 131 -13.44 26.78 18.33
CA LYS A 131 -13.24 25.42 17.83
C LYS A 131 -14.37 25.03 16.90
N ALA A 132 -14.01 24.42 15.79
CA ALA A 132 -14.95 23.75 14.92
C ALA A 132 -14.57 22.27 14.83
N SER A 133 -15.54 21.39 15.07
CA SER A 133 -15.33 19.96 14.97
C SER A 133 -16.41 19.29 14.11
N THR A 134 -15.97 18.52 13.13
CA THR A 134 -16.83 17.67 12.32
C THR A 134 -16.43 16.21 12.51
N ASP A 135 -17.40 15.35 12.79
CA ASP A 135 -17.20 13.91 13.01
C ASP A 135 -18.23 13.11 12.20
N VAL A 136 -17.76 12.30 11.27
CA VAL A 136 -18.60 11.45 10.41
C VAL A 136 -18.19 9.99 10.62
N THR A 137 -19.15 9.14 11.00
CA THR A 137 -18.97 7.69 11.10
C THR A 137 -20.07 6.97 10.32
N VAL A 138 -19.69 6.18 9.32
CA VAL A 138 -20.61 5.29 8.57
C VAL A 138 -20.07 3.86 8.66
N LYS A 139 -20.85 2.94 9.20
CA LYS A 139 -20.41 1.54 9.37
C LYS A 139 -20.52 0.68 8.11
N GLY A 140 -21.30 1.12 7.11
CA GLY A 140 -21.46 0.47 5.81
C GLY A 140 -20.82 1.28 4.69
N SER A 141 -21.42 1.25 3.50
CA SER A 141 -21.03 2.05 2.33
C SER A 141 -21.72 3.42 2.28
N VAL A 142 -21.17 4.32 1.47
CA VAL A 142 -21.81 5.56 1.04
C VAL A 142 -21.85 5.57 -0.49
N ASP A 143 -23.03 5.37 -1.08
CA ASP A 143 -23.24 5.30 -2.52
C ASP A 143 -24.16 6.44 -2.98
N VAL A 144 -23.63 7.30 -3.86
CA VAL A 144 -24.31 8.50 -4.37
C VAL A 144 -24.34 8.47 -5.88
N GLU A 145 -25.53 8.58 -6.45
CA GLU A 145 -25.77 8.68 -7.89
C GLU A 145 -26.72 9.85 -8.16
N THR A 146 -26.28 10.83 -8.95
CA THR A 146 -27.06 12.03 -9.27
C THR A 146 -26.91 12.41 -10.74
N ASP A 147 -27.93 13.05 -11.31
CA ASP A 147 -27.89 13.60 -12.68
C ASP A 147 -27.06 14.90 -12.79
N TYR A 148 -26.28 15.29 -11.75
CA TYR A 148 -25.53 16.55 -11.69
C TYR A 148 -24.20 16.33 -10.96
N ASP A 149 -23.85 17.21 -10.02
CA ASP A 149 -22.73 17.02 -9.11
C ASP A 149 -23.06 15.94 -8.08
N ALA A 150 -22.11 15.03 -7.87
CA ALA A 150 -22.14 14.02 -6.83
C ALA A 150 -20.93 14.13 -5.91
N THR A 151 -21.15 14.02 -4.61
CA THR A 151 -20.12 13.91 -3.60
C THR A 151 -20.48 12.77 -2.65
N GLY A 152 -19.62 11.77 -2.50
CA GLY A 152 -19.87 10.66 -1.58
C GLY A 152 -19.97 11.19 -0.15
N VAL A 153 -18.83 11.67 0.37
CA VAL A 153 -18.74 12.31 1.68
C VAL A 153 -18.13 13.70 1.58
N TYR A 154 -18.84 14.70 2.08
CA TYR A 154 -18.36 16.06 2.29
C TYR A 154 -18.32 16.37 3.79
N ALA A 155 -17.13 16.60 4.32
CA ALA A 155 -16.93 16.94 5.74
C ALA A 155 -16.02 18.16 5.87
N SER A 156 -16.46 19.20 6.59
CA SER A 156 -15.68 20.43 6.73
C SER A 156 -15.75 21.03 8.13
N ALA A 157 -14.61 21.40 8.69
CA ALA A 157 -14.54 22.21 9.90
C ALA A 157 -13.80 23.52 9.61
N SER A 158 -14.39 24.66 9.97
CA SER A 158 -13.83 26.00 9.77
C SER A 158 -13.81 26.75 11.10
N SER A 159 -12.67 27.29 11.49
CA SER A 159 -12.50 28.01 12.76
C SER A 159 -11.74 29.31 12.52
N SER A 160 -12.30 30.44 12.93
CA SER A 160 -11.64 31.76 12.82
C SER A 160 -11.62 32.49 14.16
N GLY A 161 -10.50 33.18 14.41
CA GLY A 161 -10.21 33.83 15.70
C GLY A 161 -8.78 33.63 16.20
N THR A 162 -8.37 34.42 17.21
CA THR A 162 -6.97 34.45 17.70
C THR A 162 -6.46 33.14 18.33
N LYS A 163 -7.35 32.20 18.66
CA LYS A 163 -7.02 30.81 19.05
C LYS A 163 -8.01 29.84 18.43
N SER A 164 -7.73 29.38 17.22
CA SER A 164 -8.67 28.60 16.42
C SER A 164 -8.25 27.13 16.33
N ASN A 165 -9.18 26.20 16.42
CA ASN A 165 -8.91 24.79 16.11
C ASN A 165 -10.03 24.24 15.23
N ALA A 166 -9.67 23.72 14.06
CA ALA A 166 -10.60 23.05 13.17
C ALA A 166 -10.23 21.57 13.09
N THR A 167 -11.16 20.67 13.40
CA THR A 167 -10.90 19.23 13.32
C THR A 167 -12.01 18.51 12.60
N THR A 168 -11.67 17.82 11.51
CA THR A 168 -12.59 16.99 10.76
C THR A 168 -12.14 15.53 10.84
N THR A 169 -13.02 14.63 11.26
CA THR A 169 -12.78 13.18 11.29
C THR A 169 -13.85 12.48 10.46
N VAL A 170 -13.43 11.56 9.59
CA VAL A 170 -14.32 10.75 8.76
C VAL A 170 -13.89 9.28 8.83
N GLU A 171 -14.81 8.41 9.22
CA GLU A 171 -14.66 6.95 9.17
C GLU A 171 -15.79 6.35 8.32
N VAL A 172 -15.46 5.70 7.20
CA VAL A 172 -16.42 4.90 6.40
C VAL A 172 -15.85 3.49 6.22
N LYS A 173 -16.44 2.50 6.88
CA LYS A 173 -15.80 1.18 7.00
C LYS A 173 -15.63 0.43 5.68
N GLU A 174 -16.55 0.60 4.74
CA GLU A 174 -16.57 -0.18 3.51
C GLU A 174 -16.12 0.65 2.30
N ALA A 175 -17.02 1.39 1.66
CA ALA A 175 -16.71 2.08 0.42
C ALA A 175 -17.42 3.43 0.32
N VAL A 176 -16.83 4.34 -0.44
CA VAL A 176 -17.44 5.61 -0.84
C VAL A 176 -17.50 5.66 -2.37
N THR A 177 -18.69 5.64 -2.93
CA THR A 177 -18.96 5.72 -4.37
C THR A 177 -19.72 7.00 -4.70
N ALA A 178 -19.22 7.78 -5.67
CA ALA A 178 -19.90 8.96 -6.19
C ALA A 178 -20.03 8.90 -7.72
N VAL A 179 -21.24 9.01 -8.25
CA VAL A 179 -21.53 9.02 -9.68
C VAL A 179 -22.35 10.27 -10.00
N GLY A 180 -21.84 11.14 -10.87
CA GLY A 180 -22.49 12.41 -11.24
C GLY A 180 -22.30 12.73 -12.72
N GLU A 181 -23.25 13.38 -13.40
CA GLU A 181 -23.06 13.76 -14.82
C GLU A 181 -21.97 14.84 -14.97
N GLU A 182 -22.07 15.97 -14.26
CA GLU A 182 -21.15 17.10 -14.41
C GLU A 182 -19.84 16.95 -13.61
N SER A 183 -19.94 16.42 -12.40
CA SER A 183 -18.81 16.27 -11.49
C SER A 183 -19.06 15.17 -10.46
N ALA A 184 -18.02 14.42 -10.12
CA ALA A 184 -18.09 13.42 -9.05
C ALA A 184 -16.87 13.51 -8.14
N VAL A 185 -17.10 13.61 -6.83
CA VAL A 185 -16.05 13.60 -5.81
C VAL A 185 -16.33 12.46 -4.84
N GLY A 186 -15.44 11.47 -4.75
CA GLY A 186 -15.61 10.38 -3.78
C GLY A 186 -15.60 10.93 -2.36
N LEU A 187 -14.48 11.53 -1.98
CA LEU A 187 -14.24 12.06 -0.64
C LEU A 187 -13.72 13.51 -0.71
N SER A 188 -14.36 14.41 0.03
CA SER A 188 -13.92 15.82 0.18
C SER A 188 -13.92 16.20 1.66
N VAL A 189 -12.73 16.27 2.26
CA VAL A 189 -12.54 16.51 3.69
C VAL A 189 -11.63 17.70 3.91
N VAL A 190 -12.15 18.71 4.59
CA VAL A 190 -11.45 19.99 4.79
C VAL A 190 -11.44 20.35 6.27
N SER A 191 -10.31 20.84 6.75
CA SER A 191 -10.23 21.59 8.01
C SER A 191 -9.55 22.91 7.73
N ASN A 192 -10.19 24.03 8.08
CA ASN A 192 -9.69 25.36 7.77
C ASN A 192 -9.60 26.22 9.04
N ILE A 193 -8.49 26.94 9.16
CA ILE A 193 -8.33 28.03 10.11
C ILE A 193 -8.07 29.33 9.35
N ASN A 194 -8.92 30.32 9.59
CA ASN A 194 -8.70 31.68 9.13
C ASN A 194 -8.30 32.54 10.33
N ASN A 195 -6.99 32.69 10.57
CA ASN A 195 -6.49 33.35 11.78
C ASN A 195 -5.27 34.24 11.51
N TYR A 196 -5.51 35.53 11.25
CA TYR A 196 -4.44 36.46 10.89
C TYR A 196 -3.34 36.67 11.95
N GLU A 197 -3.65 36.64 13.26
CA GLU A 197 -2.67 37.05 14.31
C GLU A 197 -2.44 36.01 15.43
N GLY A 198 -3.10 34.85 15.36
CA GLY A 198 -3.20 33.93 16.49
C GLY A 198 -2.57 32.54 16.26
N SER A 199 -2.57 31.68 17.29
CA SER A 199 -2.15 30.27 17.16
C SER A 199 -3.34 29.37 16.83
N GLY A 200 -3.15 28.30 16.04
CA GLY A 200 -4.23 27.34 15.80
C GLY A 200 -3.82 26.02 15.16
N ASN A 201 -4.67 25.00 15.26
CA ASN A 201 -4.44 23.68 14.67
C ASN A 201 -5.60 23.22 13.77
N ALA A 202 -5.33 23.04 12.48
CA ALA A 202 -6.26 22.46 11.51
C ALA A 202 -5.92 20.97 11.33
N SER A 203 -6.88 20.07 11.55
CA SER A 203 -6.65 18.63 11.45
C SER A 203 -7.77 17.89 10.72
N ALA A 204 -7.49 17.36 9.54
CA ALA A 204 -8.39 16.50 8.79
C ALA A 204 -7.91 15.04 8.87
N ASN A 205 -8.72 14.11 9.35
CA ASN A 205 -8.38 12.70 9.50
C ASN A 205 -9.45 11.84 8.83
N VAL A 206 -9.04 10.95 7.95
CA VAL A 206 -9.95 10.09 7.18
C VAL A 206 -9.47 8.65 7.21
N HIS A 207 -10.40 7.72 7.45
CA HIS A 207 -10.22 6.30 7.25
C HIS A 207 -11.41 5.76 6.46
N VAL A 208 -11.17 5.28 5.25
CA VAL A 208 -12.20 4.67 4.40
C VAL A 208 -11.73 3.32 3.85
N GLY A 209 -12.64 2.37 3.60
CA GLY A 209 -12.21 1.10 3.02
C GLY A 209 -11.78 1.24 1.55
N SER A 210 -12.61 1.82 0.69
CA SER A 210 -12.27 2.11 -0.73
C SER A 210 -12.99 3.35 -1.24
N VAL A 211 -12.49 3.94 -2.33
CA VAL A 211 -13.08 5.15 -2.93
C VAL A 211 -13.27 4.96 -4.43
N SER A 212 -14.43 5.31 -4.95
CA SER A 212 -14.66 5.41 -6.38
C SER A 212 -15.46 6.65 -6.75
N SER A 213 -15.09 7.27 -7.87
CA SER A 213 -15.86 8.36 -8.47
C SER A 213 -15.95 8.21 -9.98
N ASN A 214 -17.13 8.52 -10.53
CA ASN A 214 -17.39 8.48 -11.96
C ASN A 214 -18.20 9.69 -12.41
N SER A 215 -17.78 10.37 -13.48
CA SER A 215 -18.58 11.43 -14.08
C SER A 215 -18.43 11.56 -15.59
N GLU A 216 -19.37 12.21 -16.27
CA GLU A 216 -19.13 12.66 -17.65
C GLU A 216 -18.15 13.86 -17.67
N GLY A 217 -18.27 14.77 -16.70
CA GLY A 217 -17.40 15.94 -16.55
C GLY A 217 -16.14 15.72 -15.70
N THR A 218 -16.03 16.29 -14.50
CA THR A 218 -14.80 16.18 -13.68
C THR A 218 -14.94 15.18 -12.54
N SER A 219 -14.04 14.20 -12.48
CA SER A 219 -14.06 13.18 -11.43
C SER A 219 -12.83 13.28 -10.54
N VAL A 220 -13.03 13.23 -9.22
CA VAL A 220 -11.99 13.30 -8.19
C VAL A 220 -12.19 12.17 -7.18
N GLY A 221 -11.15 11.41 -6.87
CA GLY A 221 -11.21 10.35 -5.86
C GLY A 221 -11.20 10.95 -4.47
N ILE A 222 -10.04 11.48 -4.08
CA ILE A 222 -9.80 12.04 -2.75
C ILE A 222 -9.36 13.49 -2.87
N ARG A 223 -10.10 14.36 -2.19
CA ARG A 223 -9.69 15.73 -1.86
C ARG A 223 -9.58 15.86 -0.35
N ILE A 224 -8.36 16.07 0.13
CA ILE A 224 -8.10 16.32 1.56
C ILE A 224 -7.27 17.59 1.70
N ALA A 225 -7.67 18.45 2.63
CA ALA A 225 -6.95 19.68 2.93
C ALA A 225 -7.03 20.01 4.43
N ALA A 226 -5.90 20.46 4.97
CA ALA A 226 -5.84 21.17 6.24
C ALA A 226 -5.16 22.51 5.97
N HIS A 227 -5.90 23.59 6.19
CA HIS A 227 -5.52 24.95 5.80
C HIS A 227 -5.41 25.84 7.03
N ASN A 228 -4.39 26.70 7.07
CA ASN A 228 -4.16 27.62 8.18
C ASN A 228 -3.58 28.94 7.69
N GLU A 229 -4.42 29.98 7.65
CA GLU A 229 -4.02 31.34 7.22
C GLU A 229 -3.27 32.12 8.31
N SER A 230 -2.49 31.44 9.15
CA SER A 230 -1.84 32.08 10.30
C SER A 230 -0.43 32.55 10.01
N GLU A 231 -0.15 33.82 10.32
CA GLU A 231 1.22 34.36 10.36
C GLU A 231 2.06 33.78 11.51
N ASN A 232 1.45 33.04 12.43
CA ASN A 232 2.14 32.50 13.59
C ASN A 232 2.81 31.16 13.24
N PRO A 233 4.15 31.04 13.34
CA PRO A 233 4.87 29.81 12.99
C PRO A 233 4.56 28.62 13.93
N THR A 234 3.83 28.83 15.02
CA THR A 234 3.37 27.75 15.90
C THR A 234 2.04 27.14 15.47
N ALA A 235 1.39 27.71 14.46
CA ALA A 235 0.18 27.16 13.87
C ALA A 235 0.55 25.91 13.05
N THR A 236 -0.30 24.89 13.09
CA THR A 236 -0.05 23.61 12.43
C THR A 236 -1.24 23.18 11.59
N SER A 237 -0.96 22.55 10.47
CA SER A 237 -1.97 21.97 9.57
C SER A 237 -1.65 20.50 9.38
N THR A 238 -2.58 19.60 9.67
CA THR A 238 -2.38 18.15 9.53
C THR A 238 -3.52 17.52 8.74
N ALA A 239 -3.21 16.84 7.64
CA ALA A 239 -4.18 16.11 6.84
C ALA A 239 -3.76 14.64 6.71
N THR A 240 -4.54 13.71 7.25
CA THR A 240 -4.27 12.27 7.12
C THR A 240 -5.43 11.57 6.42
N ALA A 241 -5.17 10.86 5.33
CA ALA A 241 -6.13 9.98 4.69
C ALA A 241 -5.57 8.55 4.64
N ILE A 242 -6.35 7.58 5.09
CA ILE A 242 -6.07 6.15 5.00
C ILE A 242 -7.20 5.51 4.19
N VAL A 243 -6.84 4.84 3.10
CA VAL A 243 -7.75 4.03 2.30
C VAL A 243 -7.26 2.60 2.33
N ASP A 244 -8.04 1.66 2.86
CA ASP A 244 -7.58 0.27 3.03
C ASP A 244 -7.45 -0.49 1.69
N GLY A 245 -8.18 -0.07 0.67
CA GLY A 245 -8.24 -0.70 -0.65
C GLY A 245 -7.99 0.28 -1.79
N ASN A 246 -8.70 0.09 -2.90
CA ASN A 246 -8.44 0.83 -4.13
C ASN A 246 -9.10 2.21 -4.15
N VAL A 247 -8.51 3.11 -4.93
CA VAL A 247 -9.09 4.39 -5.33
C VAL A 247 -9.25 4.39 -6.85
N ASN A 248 -10.49 4.40 -7.35
CA ASN A 248 -10.81 4.31 -8.77
C ASN A 248 -11.60 5.52 -9.25
N VAL A 249 -10.97 6.35 -10.09
CA VAL A 249 -11.56 7.57 -10.63
C VAL A 249 -11.72 7.42 -12.13
N THR A 250 -12.94 7.63 -12.63
CA THR A 250 -13.24 7.62 -14.06
C THR A 250 -13.95 8.91 -14.45
N SER A 251 -13.58 9.43 -15.61
CA SER A 251 -14.27 10.51 -16.27
C SER A 251 -14.49 10.15 -17.73
N ASP A 252 -15.73 10.27 -18.24
CA ASP A 252 -16.04 9.90 -19.62
C ASP A 252 -15.62 10.98 -20.62
N ASP A 253 -15.88 12.26 -20.35
CA ASP A 253 -15.59 13.37 -21.28
C ASP A 253 -14.70 14.49 -20.68
N GLY A 254 -14.51 14.54 -19.37
CA GLY A 254 -13.65 15.54 -18.69
C GLY A 254 -12.45 14.96 -17.96
N SER A 255 -11.93 15.70 -16.97
CA SER A 255 -10.70 15.34 -16.25
C SER A 255 -10.94 14.35 -15.11
N ALA A 256 -9.95 13.49 -14.84
CA ALA A 256 -9.96 12.53 -13.74
C ALA A 256 -8.75 12.72 -12.84
N TYR A 257 -8.97 12.88 -11.54
CA TYR A 257 -7.93 13.08 -10.52
C TYR A 257 -8.02 12.02 -9.42
N GLY A 258 -7.01 11.16 -9.28
CA GLY A 258 -6.98 10.13 -8.22
C GLY A 258 -6.92 10.76 -6.83
N ILE A 259 -5.79 11.41 -6.55
CA ILE A 259 -5.56 12.22 -5.35
C ILE A 259 -5.34 13.66 -5.77
N GLN A 260 -6.07 14.57 -5.13
CA GLN A 260 -5.86 16.00 -5.21
C GLN A 260 -5.66 16.56 -3.79
N THR A 261 -4.40 16.70 -3.39
CA THR A 261 -4.05 17.28 -2.09
C THR A 261 -3.66 18.75 -2.23
N PHE A 262 -4.21 19.58 -1.36
CA PHE A 262 -3.75 20.96 -1.18
C PHE A 262 -3.27 21.10 0.25
N VAL A 263 -1.95 21.26 0.41
CA VAL A 263 -1.31 21.58 1.69
C VAL A 263 -0.63 22.92 1.51
N THR A 264 -1.46 23.95 1.50
CA THR A 264 -1.02 25.32 1.31
C THR A 264 -1.42 26.11 2.54
N ASP A 265 -0.55 26.98 3.01
CA ASP A 265 -0.97 28.16 3.76
C ASP A 265 -1.11 29.27 2.72
N ILE A 266 -2.32 29.81 2.54
CA ILE A 266 -2.55 30.90 1.58
C ILE A 266 -2.52 32.20 2.35
N TYR A 267 -1.59 33.08 2.00
CA TYR A 267 -1.58 34.46 2.48
C TYR A 267 -2.03 35.40 1.35
N ASP A 268 -3.21 36.02 1.51
CA ASP A 268 -3.70 37.13 0.69
C ASP A 268 -3.84 36.85 -0.84
N GLY A 269 -4.24 35.63 -1.20
CA GLY A 269 -4.49 35.24 -2.61
C GLY A 269 -3.22 35.02 -3.44
N PHE A 270 -2.05 35.06 -2.80
CA PHE A 270 -0.77 34.59 -3.32
C PHE A 270 -0.31 33.39 -2.47
N ILE A 271 0.21 32.35 -3.13
CA ILE A 271 0.93 31.27 -2.45
C ILE A 271 2.32 31.84 -2.15
N ASP A 272 2.43 32.66 -1.11
CA ASP A 272 3.70 33.29 -0.70
C ASP A 272 3.71 33.42 0.82
N GLY A 273 4.12 32.34 1.51
CA GLY A 273 4.15 32.29 2.97
C GLY A 273 3.88 30.89 3.52
N VAL A 274 4.95 30.11 3.62
CA VAL A 274 4.96 28.75 4.18
C VAL A 274 4.96 28.79 5.70
N SER A 275 3.99 28.16 6.37
CA SER A 275 4.26 27.63 7.71
C SER A 275 5.01 26.31 7.55
N GLU A 276 6.23 26.24 8.07
CA GLU A 276 7.08 25.04 8.09
C GLU A 276 6.42 23.82 8.81
N GLY A 277 5.24 24.03 9.41
CA GLY A 277 4.52 23.05 10.24
C GLY A 277 3.42 22.25 9.52
N ALA A 278 3.08 22.57 8.27
CA ALA A 278 2.02 21.86 7.55
C ALA A 278 2.45 20.42 7.21
N LYS A 279 1.57 19.43 7.41
CA LYS A 279 1.83 18.01 7.12
C LYS A 279 0.62 17.37 6.48
N ALA A 280 0.80 16.67 5.38
CA ALA A 280 -0.19 15.73 4.89
C ALA A 280 0.39 14.34 4.69
N LYS A 281 -0.47 13.35 4.93
CA LYS A 281 -0.19 11.95 4.74
C LYS A 281 -1.37 11.28 4.05
N VAL A 282 -1.14 10.61 2.93
CA VAL A 282 -2.12 9.78 2.25
C VAL A 282 -1.56 8.36 2.13
N ASN A 283 -2.29 7.38 2.64
CA ASN A 283 -1.94 5.96 2.55
C ASN A 283 -3.06 5.23 1.80
N ILE A 284 -2.73 4.54 0.72
CA ILE A 284 -3.65 3.72 -0.08
C ILE A 284 -3.15 2.27 -0.03
N GLY A 285 -3.96 1.35 0.50
CA GLY A 285 -3.59 -0.06 0.68
C GLY A 285 -3.72 -0.91 -0.60
N GLY A 286 -4.32 -0.37 -1.65
CA GLY A 286 -4.44 -1.02 -2.96
C GLY A 286 -3.98 -0.13 -4.12
N ASP A 287 -4.61 -0.31 -5.27
CA ASP A 287 -4.31 0.46 -6.47
C ASP A 287 -4.91 1.87 -6.43
N LEU A 288 -4.18 2.83 -6.99
CA LEU A 288 -4.66 4.16 -7.27
C LEU A 288 -4.77 4.34 -8.79
N LYS A 289 -5.98 4.57 -9.29
CA LYS A 289 -6.25 4.64 -10.73
C LYS A 289 -7.07 5.87 -11.11
N ALA A 290 -6.63 6.60 -12.14
CA ALA A 290 -7.40 7.66 -12.78
C ALA A 290 -7.56 7.41 -14.29
N THR A 291 -8.80 7.44 -14.78
CA THR A 291 -9.16 7.19 -16.17
C THR A 291 -9.92 8.38 -16.77
N SER A 292 -9.48 8.92 -17.90
CA SER A 292 -10.23 9.90 -18.70
C SER A 292 -10.45 9.35 -20.11
N ASN A 293 -11.71 9.11 -20.47
CA ASN A 293 -12.11 8.59 -21.79
C ASN A 293 -12.27 9.70 -22.84
N ALA A 294 -12.00 10.95 -22.47
CA ALA A 294 -12.16 12.11 -23.31
C ALA A 294 -11.44 11.97 -24.66
N ASP A 295 -11.96 12.67 -25.67
CA ASP A 295 -11.31 12.70 -26.97
C ASP A 295 -9.92 13.36 -26.91
N SER A 296 -9.06 13.11 -27.91
CA SER A 296 -7.70 13.69 -27.94
C SER A 296 -7.71 15.21 -28.12
N ASN A 297 -8.83 15.79 -28.55
CA ASN A 297 -8.97 17.22 -28.80
C ASN A 297 -9.44 17.98 -27.54
N SER A 298 -9.96 17.26 -26.54
CA SER A 298 -10.37 17.80 -25.25
C SER A 298 -9.17 18.26 -24.43
N SER A 299 -9.36 19.28 -23.59
CA SER A 299 -8.38 19.70 -22.57
C SER A 299 -8.40 18.80 -21.33
N ALA A 300 -9.28 17.79 -21.30
CA ALA A 300 -9.36 16.81 -20.24
C ALA A 300 -8.03 16.08 -20.03
N VAL A 301 -7.66 15.89 -18.76
CA VAL A 301 -6.46 15.16 -18.36
C VAL A 301 -6.83 14.10 -17.34
N ALA A 302 -6.12 12.96 -17.37
CA ALA A 302 -6.12 12.02 -16.25
C ALA A 302 -4.80 12.19 -15.50
N GLU A 303 -4.88 12.62 -14.24
CA GLU A 303 -3.74 12.73 -13.33
C GLU A 303 -3.99 11.90 -12.08
N THR A 304 -3.22 10.84 -11.90
CA THR A 304 -3.51 9.89 -10.82
C THR A 304 -3.06 10.44 -9.46
N ILE A 305 -1.87 11.03 -9.42
CA ILE A 305 -1.41 11.87 -8.32
C ILE A 305 -1.06 13.25 -8.89
N LEU A 306 -1.79 14.28 -8.44
CA LEU A 306 -1.46 15.68 -8.72
C LEU A 306 -1.01 16.35 -7.43
N VAL A 307 0.27 16.71 -7.36
CA VAL A 307 0.83 17.48 -6.24
C VAL A 307 0.87 18.97 -6.62
N GLY A 308 0.06 19.77 -5.92
CA GLY A 308 0.14 21.24 -5.97
C GLY A 308 1.28 21.80 -5.13
N GLY A 309 1.35 23.12 -4.97
CA GLY A 309 2.35 23.77 -4.11
C GLY A 309 2.34 23.19 -2.69
N VAL A 310 3.49 22.72 -2.22
CA VAL A 310 3.68 22.16 -0.87
C VAL A 310 4.65 23.05 -0.11
N SER A 311 4.17 23.59 1.00
CA SER A 311 4.94 24.42 1.91
C SER A 311 5.54 23.62 3.07
N GLY A 312 4.92 22.49 3.44
CA GLY A 312 5.35 21.64 4.56
C GLY A 312 5.78 20.23 4.13
N GLU A 313 5.32 19.19 4.84
CA GLU A 313 5.64 17.80 4.54
C GLU A 313 4.44 17.10 3.86
N LEU A 314 4.59 16.58 2.65
CA LEU A 314 3.60 15.74 1.98
C LEU A 314 4.14 14.33 1.83
N ASN A 315 3.48 13.34 2.42
CA ASN A 315 3.81 11.92 2.30
C ASN A 315 2.66 11.17 1.63
N ILE A 316 2.89 10.56 0.46
CA ILE A 316 1.91 9.71 -0.21
C ILE A 316 2.48 8.29 -0.31
N ASN A 317 1.78 7.30 0.22
CA ASN A 317 2.15 5.89 0.12
C ASN A 317 1.02 5.13 -0.58
N VAL A 318 1.34 4.41 -1.65
CA VAL A 318 0.43 3.53 -2.38
C VAL A 318 1.04 2.14 -2.34
N ASP A 319 0.39 1.19 -1.67
CA ASP A 319 0.90 -0.17 -1.52
C ASP A 319 0.82 -0.95 -2.84
N GLY A 320 -0.17 -0.65 -3.69
CA GLY A 320 -0.33 -1.23 -5.03
C GLY A 320 0.27 -0.37 -6.14
N SER A 321 -0.37 -0.40 -7.30
CA SER A 321 0.06 0.31 -8.51
C SER A 321 -0.57 1.70 -8.64
N VAL A 322 0.14 2.63 -9.31
CA VAL A 322 -0.39 3.94 -9.73
C VAL A 322 -0.62 3.93 -11.24
N ILE A 323 -1.88 4.02 -11.66
CA ILE A 323 -2.30 3.74 -13.04
C ILE A 323 -3.06 4.94 -13.63
N GLN A 324 -2.49 5.54 -14.67
CA GLN A 324 -3.18 6.53 -15.51
C GLN A 324 -3.67 5.88 -16.80
N SER A 325 -4.94 6.12 -17.12
CA SER A 325 -5.56 5.67 -18.37
C SER A 325 -6.28 6.82 -19.04
N GLY A 326 -5.56 7.58 -19.85
CA GLY A 326 -6.16 8.68 -20.60
C GLY A 326 -5.25 9.11 -21.74
N LYS A 327 -5.81 9.82 -22.72
CA LYS A 327 -5.02 10.31 -23.87
C LYS A 327 -4.11 11.50 -23.53
N LYS A 328 -4.27 12.06 -22.32
CA LYS A 328 -3.50 13.19 -21.78
C LYS A 328 -3.33 13.05 -20.27
N GLY A 329 -2.30 13.71 -19.75
CA GLY A 329 -1.96 13.73 -18.33
C GLY A 329 -0.80 12.80 -17.98
N ALA A 330 -0.64 12.51 -16.69
CA ALA A 330 0.42 11.66 -16.17
C ALA A 330 -0.05 10.79 -15.01
N ALA A 331 0.62 9.66 -14.75
CA ALA A 331 0.34 8.89 -13.52
C ALA A 331 0.75 9.70 -12.29
N ILE A 332 1.93 10.32 -12.30
CA ILE A 332 2.40 11.17 -11.21
C ILE A 332 2.84 12.52 -11.79
N SER A 333 2.29 13.61 -11.28
CA SER A 333 2.69 14.98 -11.63
C SER A 333 3.25 15.69 -10.39
N LEU A 334 4.52 16.07 -10.45
CA LEU A 334 5.29 16.66 -9.35
C LEU A 334 5.85 18.03 -9.75
N PRO A 335 6.06 18.95 -8.80
CA PRO A 335 6.95 20.08 -9.02
C PRO A 335 8.42 19.63 -8.89
N ASP A 336 9.34 20.36 -9.51
CA ASP A 336 10.79 20.09 -9.45
C ASP A 336 11.46 20.72 -8.23
N SER A 337 10.76 21.64 -7.57
CA SER A 337 11.07 22.23 -6.28
C SER A 337 9.78 22.43 -5.48
N SER A 338 9.91 22.44 -4.16
CA SER A 338 8.86 22.89 -3.26
C SER A 338 9.49 23.73 -2.17
N ASP A 339 8.69 24.50 -1.44
CA ASP A 339 9.18 25.11 -0.20
C ASP A 339 9.24 24.07 0.93
N GLY A 340 8.54 22.94 0.75
CA GLY A 340 8.47 21.83 1.68
C GLY A 340 9.21 20.56 1.23
N LYS A 341 8.93 19.44 1.93
CA LYS A 341 9.36 18.09 1.57
C LYS A 341 8.19 17.30 0.97
N ILE A 342 8.37 16.72 -0.20
CA ILE A 342 7.40 15.80 -0.83
C ILE A 342 8.04 14.41 -0.88
N THR A 343 7.38 13.40 -0.33
CA THR A 343 7.79 11.99 -0.42
C THR A 343 6.62 11.17 -0.97
N ILE A 344 6.86 10.46 -2.07
CA ILE A 344 5.91 9.53 -2.70
C ILE A 344 6.54 8.14 -2.76
N THR A 345 5.82 7.13 -2.26
CA THR A 345 6.21 5.72 -2.34
C THR A 345 5.10 4.94 -3.04
N VAL A 346 5.46 4.19 -4.07
CA VAL A 346 4.58 3.26 -4.81
C VAL A 346 5.16 1.86 -4.66
N GLY A 347 4.38 0.92 -4.15
CA GLY A 347 4.82 -0.44 -3.87
C GLY A 347 5.05 -1.27 -5.13
N GLU A 348 4.23 -1.06 -6.17
CA GLU A 348 4.29 -1.77 -7.43
C GLU A 348 4.65 -0.83 -8.60
N ASP A 349 3.88 -0.89 -9.69
CA ASP A 349 4.16 -0.18 -10.93
C ASP A 349 3.61 1.26 -10.95
N VAL A 350 4.27 2.12 -11.71
CA VAL A 350 3.73 3.40 -12.17
C VAL A 350 3.52 3.32 -13.69
N THR A 351 2.26 3.16 -14.11
CA THR A 351 1.91 2.99 -15.53
C THR A 351 1.02 4.11 -16.04
N ALA A 352 1.27 4.56 -17.27
CA ALA A 352 0.46 5.57 -17.94
C ALA A 352 0.33 5.29 -19.43
N THR A 353 -0.80 5.68 -20.02
CA THR A 353 -0.97 5.64 -21.48
C THR A 353 -0.07 6.66 -22.18
N THR A 354 0.22 7.80 -21.54
CA THR A 354 1.08 8.87 -22.07
C THR A 354 2.39 8.97 -21.30
N THR A 355 2.36 9.70 -20.18
CA THR A 355 3.54 10.03 -19.37
C THR A 355 3.42 9.38 -18.00
N ALA A 356 4.38 8.53 -17.60
CA ALA A 356 4.31 7.93 -16.27
C ALA A 356 4.59 8.96 -15.17
N VAL A 357 5.71 9.68 -15.26
CA VAL A 357 6.10 10.71 -14.29
C VAL A 357 6.35 12.02 -15.02
N ASN A 358 5.65 13.08 -14.63
CA ASN A 358 5.83 14.44 -15.14
C ASN A 358 6.35 15.35 -14.02
N ILE A 359 7.45 16.05 -14.28
CA ILE A 359 8.08 16.97 -13.34
C ILE A 359 8.01 18.37 -13.94
N ASN A 360 7.29 19.26 -13.28
CA ASN A 360 7.06 20.63 -13.71
C ASN A 360 7.97 21.59 -12.96
N GLU A 361 8.32 22.71 -13.57
CA GLU A 361 8.98 23.82 -12.88
C GLU A 361 8.18 24.23 -11.63
N GLY A 362 8.80 24.05 -10.47
CA GLY A 362 8.34 24.59 -9.19
C GLY A 362 8.70 26.07 -9.07
N GLY A 363 8.29 26.69 -7.97
CA GLY A 363 8.67 28.09 -7.69
C GLY A 363 10.18 28.25 -7.49
N GLU A 364 10.65 29.49 -7.28
CA GLU A 364 12.06 29.79 -6.94
C GLU A 364 12.51 29.24 -5.56
N ALA A 365 11.78 28.25 -5.02
CA ALA A 365 12.07 27.59 -3.76
C ALA A 365 13.48 26.96 -3.80
N SER A 366 14.31 27.34 -2.83
CA SER A 366 15.76 27.05 -2.89
C SER A 366 16.18 25.72 -2.27
N ASP A 367 15.27 25.02 -1.58
CA ASP A 367 15.68 24.04 -0.58
C ASP A 367 14.70 22.87 -0.32
N GLY A 368 13.50 22.86 -0.89
CA GLY A 368 12.64 21.68 -0.78
C GLY A 368 13.17 20.48 -1.54
N ILE A 369 12.82 19.30 -1.04
CA ILE A 369 13.26 18.01 -1.58
C ILE A 369 12.03 17.23 -2.01
N VAL A 370 12.05 16.72 -3.24
CA VAL A 370 11.04 15.80 -3.78
C VAL A 370 11.66 14.41 -3.88
N GLU A 371 11.07 13.43 -3.21
CA GLU A 371 11.48 12.04 -3.20
C GLU A 371 10.37 11.17 -3.83
N LEU A 372 10.69 10.43 -4.88
CA LEU A 372 9.80 9.43 -5.49
C LEU A 372 10.46 8.06 -5.43
N THR A 373 9.78 7.07 -4.84
CA THR A 373 10.22 5.67 -4.80
C THR A 373 9.17 4.78 -5.47
N VAL A 374 9.59 3.98 -6.44
CA VAL A 374 8.74 3.03 -7.17
C VAL A 374 9.33 1.63 -7.02
N GLY A 375 8.57 0.73 -6.39
CA GLY A 375 9.01 -0.61 -6.03
C GLY A 375 9.22 -1.53 -7.23
N ASP A 376 8.52 -1.29 -8.35
CA ASP A 376 8.67 -2.06 -9.59
C ASP A 376 8.95 -1.15 -10.82
N GLU A 377 8.09 -1.15 -11.85
CA GLU A 377 8.40 -0.51 -13.12
C GLU A 377 7.77 0.89 -13.28
N ILE A 378 8.54 1.85 -13.80
CA ILE A 378 8.00 3.07 -14.41
C ILE A 378 7.84 2.83 -15.92
N SER A 379 6.61 2.89 -16.42
CA SER A 379 6.28 2.67 -17.83
C SER A 379 5.21 3.62 -18.36
N GLY A 380 5.62 4.57 -19.21
CA GLY A 380 4.70 5.40 -19.97
C GLY A 380 4.53 4.89 -21.41
N GLY A 381 3.33 5.03 -21.97
CA GLY A 381 3.07 4.67 -23.37
C GLY A 381 3.85 5.54 -24.36
N GLU A 382 4.03 6.83 -24.05
CA GLU A 382 4.85 7.76 -24.85
C GLU A 382 6.16 8.11 -24.14
N HIS A 383 6.08 8.49 -22.85
CA HIS A 383 7.23 9.00 -22.08
C HIS A 383 7.28 8.40 -20.67
N ASN A 384 8.46 7.99 -20.21
CA ASN A 384 8.62 7.47 -18.85
C ASN A 384 8.67 8.61 -17.83
N ILE A 385 9.72 9.43 -17.90
CA ILE A 385 9.92 10.59 -17.03
C ILE A 385 10.07 11.83 -17.92
N VAL A 386 9.26 12.86 -17.70
CA VAL A 386 9.30 14.11 -18.44
C VAL A 386 9.71 15.26 -17.53
N LEU A 387 10.69 16.05 -17.95
CA LEU A 387 11.05 17.33 -17.35
C LEU A 387 10.43 18.46 -18.17
N ASN A 388 9.44 19.15 -17.63
CA ASN A 388 8.71 20.21 -18.30
C ASN A 388 9.35 21.59 -18.06
N ASN A 389 9.32 22.48 -19.05
CA ASN A 389 9.87 23.83 -18.98
C ASN A 389 11.37 23.85 -18.56
N THR A 390 11.69 24.58 -17.49
CA THR A 390 13.04 24.69 -16.93
C THR A 390 13.33 23.61 -15.88
N ALA A 391 12.39 22.68 -15.65
CA ALA A 391 12.49 21.70 -14.58
C ALA A 391 13.79 20.90 -14.61
N SER A 392 14.25 20.52 -13.42
CA SER A 392 15.47 19.73 -13.24
C SER A 392 15.32 18.65 -12.18
N LEU A 393 16.25 17.70 -12.15
CA LEU A 393 16.36 16.71 -11.07
C LEU A 393 17.36 17.14 -9.98
N ASP A 394 17.65 18.43 -9.82
CA ASP A 394 18.60 18.88 -8.79
C ASP A 394 18.03 18.72 -7.37
N ASN A 395 16.71 18.91 -7.22
CA ASN A 395 15.99 18.77 -5.96
C ASN A 395 15.02 17.57 -5.95
N VAL A 396 15.07 16.73 -7.01
CA VAL A 396 14.20 15.56 -7.16
C VAL A 396 15.05 14.29 -7.13
N SER A 397 14.83 13.46 -6.12
CA SER A 397 15.40 12.12 -5.99
C SER A 397 14.38 11.07 -6.42
N ILE A 398 14.65 10.39 -7.53
CA ILE A 398 13.83 9.28 -8.01
C ILE A 398 14.58 7.98 -7.72
N ALA A 399 13.94 7.03 -7.05
CA ALA A 399 14.39 5.66 -6.82
C ALA A 399 13.40 4.69 -7.46
N VAL A 400 13.86 3.80 -8.34
CA VAL A 400 12.98 2.90 -9.10
C VAL A 400 13.62 1.53 -9.31
N TRP A 401 12.86 0.45 -9.32
CA TRP A 401 13.43 -0.86 -9.69
C TRP A 401 13.81 -0.94 -11.17
N LYS A 402 12.88 -0.61 -12.07
CA LYS A 402 13.10 -0.59 -13.52
C LYS A 402 12.35 0.54 -14.23
N VAL A 403 12.89 0.99 -15.35
CA VAL A 403 12.19 1.88 -16.28
C VAL A 403 12.02 1.17 -17.64
N ASP A 404 10.84 1.27 -18.25
CA ASP A 404 10.55 0.65 -19.55
C ASP A 404 11.31 1.35 -20.70
N THR A 405 12.37 0.73 -21.19
CA THR A 405 13.11 1.19 -22.38
C THR A 405 12.74 0.41 -23.65
N SER A 406 11.63 -0.32 -23.65
CA SER A 406 11.14 -1.01 -24.84
C SER A 406 10.84 -0.02 -25.96
N ASP A 407 10.86 -0.50 -27.21
CA ASP A 407 10.63 0.32 -28.40
C ASP A 407 11.56 1.54 -28.57
N GLY A 408 12.67 1.59 -27.82
CA GLY A 408 13.63 2.69 -27.86
C GLY A 408 13.19 3.93 -27.10
N LYS A 409 12.24 3.80 -26.16
CA LYS A 409 11.84 4.89 -25.26
C LYS A 409 13.02 5.36 -24.40
N ASN A 410 13.09 6.67 -24.20
CA ASN A 410 14.06 7.27 -23.29
C ASN A 410 13.63 7.06 -21.84
N VAL A 411 14.60 7.01 -20.92
CA VAL A 411 14.32 7.00 -19.48
C VAL A 411 13.80 8.36 -19.04
N VAL A 412 14.49 9.43 -19.45
CA VAL A 412 14.14 10.81 -19.16
C VAL A 412 14.10 11.62 -20.45
N ASP A 413 12.96 12.26 -20.69
CA ASP A 413 12.77 13.24 -21.75
C ASP A 413 12.69 14.65 -21.14
N LYS A 414 13.25 15.62 -21.85
CA LYS A 414 13.08 17.04 -21.56
C LYS A 414 12.20 17.68 -22.62
N VAL A 415 11.24 18.46 -22.16
CA VAL A 415 10.42 19.31 -23.03
C VAL A 415 11.25 20.52 -23.46
N VAL A 416 11.43 20.68 -24.76
CA VAL A 416 12.09 21.86 -25.32
C VAL A 416 11.20 22.53 -26.36
N PRO A 417 11.30 23.87 -26.52
CA PRO A 417 10.56 24.57 -27.57
C PRO A 417 10.91 24.02 -28.97
N ASP A 418 9.89 23.71 -29.77
CA ASP A 418 10.07 23.40 -31.19
C ASP A 418 10.02 24.70 -32.00
N GLU A 419 11.12 25.47 -31.91
CA GLU A 419 11.26 26.76 -32.60
C GLU A 419 11.05 26.65 -34.11
N ALA A 420 11.38 25.50 -34.72
CA ALA A 420 11.24 25.29 -36.15
C ALA A 420 9.77 25.19 -36.56
N SER A 421 8.98 24.37 -35.85
CA SER A 421 7.53 24.24 -36.09
C SER A 421 6.79 25.53 -35.74
N PHE A 422 7.11 26.15 -34.60
CA PHE A 422 6.55 27.44 -34.22
C PHE A 422 6.80 28.50 -35.29
N LYS A 423 8.05 28.64 -35.75
CA LYS A 423 8.41 29.59 -36.81
C LYS A 423 7.65 29.30 -38.10
N ALA A 424 7.56 28.05 -38.52
CA ALA A 424 6.87 27.67 -39.74
C ALA A 424 5.38 28.02 -39.71
N ASP A 425 4.70 27.79 -38.58
CA ASP A 425 3.27 28.09 -38.44
C ASP A 425 3.01 29.58 -38.17
N HIS A 426 3.89 30.26 -37.45
CA HIS A 426 3.83 31.71 -37.29
C HIS A 426 4.03 32.44 -38.63
N GLU A 427 4.94 31.97 -39.51
CA GLU A 427 5.10 32.53 -40.86
C GLU A 427 3.83 32.37 -41.71
N LYS A 428 3.13 31.22 -41.60
CA LYS A 428 1.83 31.01 -42.26
C LYS A 428 0.75 31.93 -41.70
N TRP A 429 0.71 32.09 -40.37
CA TRP A 429 -0.23 32.99 -39.71
C TRP A 429 0.00 34.45 -40.11
N ASP A 430 1.25 34.91 -40.16
CA ASP A 430 1.63 36.26 -40.60
C ASP A 430 1.17 36.52 -42.04
N ALA A 431 1.37 35.54 -42.93
CA ALA A 431 0.93 35.63 -44.32
C ALA A 431 -0.61 35.71 -44.42
N ALA A 432 -1.33 34.92 -43.63
CA ALA A 432 -2.79 34.94 -43.57
C ALA A 432 -3.33 36.26 -42.99
N MET A 433 -2.73 36.74 -41.90
CA MET A 433 -3.08 38.01 -41.25
C MET A 433 -2.90 39.18 -42.22
N LYS A 434 -1.74 39.24 -42.90
CA LYS A 434 -1.47 40.26 -43.91
C LYS A 434 -2.46 40.22 -45.08
N ALA A 435 -2.90 39.02 -45.49
CA ALA A 435 -3.92 38.87 -46.52
C ALA A 435 -5.30 39.35 -46.04
N ALA A 436 -5.71 39.02 -44.82
CA ALA A 436 -6.96 39.46 -44.22
C ALA A 436 -7.00 40.99 -44.01
N GLU A 437 -5.91 41.57 -43.51
CA GLU A 437 -5.73 43.03 -43.37
C GLU A 437 -5.81 43.75 -44.71
N SER A 438 -5.17 43.21 -45.76
CA SER A 438 -5.24 43.78 -47.12
C SER A 438 -6.66 43.75 -47.69
N ASN A 439 -7.48 42.78 -47.28
CA ASN A 439 -8.86 42.64 -47.72
C ASN A 439 -9.87 43.37 -46.81
N TYR A 440 -9.40 44.01 -45.72
CA TYR A 440 -10.24 44.62 -44.68
C TYR A 440 -11.28 43.67 -44.07
N ASP A 441 -10.95 42.38 -43.99
CA ASP A 441 -11.84 41.36 -43.45
C ASP A 441 -11.71 41.32 -41.91
N LYS A 442 -12.56 42.10 -41.22
CA LYS A 442 -12.51 42.22 -39.75
C LYS A 442 -12.82 40.92 -39.01
N GLU A 443 -13.70 40.09 -39.56
CA GLU A 443 -14.06 38.81 -38.94
C GLU A 443 -12.89 37.84 -39.04
N GLU A 444 -12.22 37.78 -40.20
CA GLU A 444 -11.04 36.92 -40.38
C GLU A 444 -9.86 37.37 -39.52
N ILE A 445 -9.62 38.67 -39.38
CA ILE A 445 -8.59 39.21 -38.48
C ILE A 445 -8.85 38.79 -37.03
N TYR A 446 -10.11 38.89 -36.57
CA TYR A 446 -10.48 38.49 -35.22
C TYR A 446 -10.25 36.98 -35.02
N ARG A 447 -10.71 36.16 -35.97
CA ARG A 447 -10.51 34.70 -35.96
C ARG A 447 -9.03 34.30 -35.98
N LEU A 448 -8.18 35.01 -36.73
CA LEU A 448 -6.75 34.74 -36.78
C LEU A 448 -6.06 35.15 -35.47
N LYS A 449 -6.44 36.27 -34.83
CA LYS A 449 -5.88 36.67 -33.54
C LYS A 449 -6.16 35.66 -32.43
N GLU A 450 -7.33 35.05 -32.42
CA GLU A 450 -7.65 33.95 -31.50
C GLU A 450 -6.82 32.68 -31.75
N LYS A 451 -6.30 32.52 -32.97
CA LYS A 451 -5.48 31.38 -33.42
C LYS A 451 -4.02 31.74 -33.65
N GLU A 452 -3.53 32.83 -33.05
CA GLU A 452 -2.12 33.17 -33.10
C GLU A 452 -1.30 32.01 -32.50
N PRO A 453 -0.41 31.37 -33.28
CA PRO A 453 0.46 30.33 -32.77
C PRO A 453 1.23 30.85 -31.56
N LYS A 454 1.23 30.12 -30.45
CA LYS A 454 2.02 30.48 -29.27
C LYS A 454 3.23 29.56 -29.16
N PRO A 455 4.41 30.04 -28.71
CA PRO A 455 5.59 29.19 -28.58
C PRO A 455 5.35 27.94 -27.73
N TRP A 456 4.53 28.03 -26.69
CA TRP A 456 4.20 26.91 -25.80
C TRP A 456 3.28 25.85 -26.42
N ASP A 457 2.64 26.15 -27.56
CA ASP A 457 1.86 25.15 -28.32
C ASP A 457 2.78 24.21 -29.12
N TYR A 458 4.07 24.54 -29.24
CA TYR A 458 5.06 23.80 -30.03
C TYR A 458 6.16 23.30 -29.12
N GLN A 459 5.95 22.11 -28.59
CA GLN A 459 6.90 21.41 -27.74
C GLN A 459 7.35 20.14 -28.43
N LYS A 460 8.62 19.79 -28.25
CA LYS A 460 9.17 18.49 -28.61
C LYS A 460 9.91 17.89 -27.42
N TYR A 461 10.08 16.58 -27.46
CA TYR A 461 10.77 15.82 -26.44
C TYR A 461 12.16 15.43 -26.94
N GLU A 462 13.17 15.69 -26.13
CA GLU A 462 14.55 15.28 -26.36
C GLU A 462 15.07 14.49 -25.17
N GLN A 463 15.88 13.46 -25.41
CA GLN A 463 16.50 12.68 -24.34
C GLN A 463 17.39 13.58 -23.47
N ASP A 464 17.20 13.55 -22.15
CA ASP A 464 18.09 14.22 -21.19
C ASP A 464 19.03 13.21 -20.52
N THR A 465 20.21 13.02 -21.12
CA THR A 465 21.21 12.07 -20.62
C THR A 465 21.84 12.48 -19.30
N GLU A 466 21.82 13.77 -18.94
CA GLU A 466 22.37 14.23 -17.65
C GLU A 466 21.37 14.02 -16.52
N ALA A 467 20.08 14.26 -16.77
CA ALA A 467 19.01 13.91 -15.84
C ALA A 467 18.89 12.38 -15.65
N GLU A 468 19.00 11.60 -16.74
CA GLU A 468 18.99 10.12 -16.65
C GLU A 468 20.04 9.58 -15.68
N LYS A 469 21.23 10.21 -15.61
CA LYS A 469 22.29 9.84 -14.66
C LYS A 469 21.95 10.13 -13.20
N LYS A 470 20.94 10.96 -12.91
CA LYS A 470 20.50 11.28 -11.54
C LYS A 470 19.42 10.35 -11.01
N VAL A 471 18.79 9.55 -11.86
CA VAL A 471 17.78 8.58 -11.43
C VAL A 471 18.49 7.45 -10.67
N ASN A 472 18.10 7.20 -9.42
CA ASN A 472 18.55 6.10 -8.56
C ASN A 472 17.75 4.84 -8.91
N TYR A 473 18.41 3.69 -9.03
CA TYR A 473 17.69 2.44 -9.27
C TYR A 473 17.98 1.50 -8.13
N ILE A 474 16.91 0.84 -7.68
CA ILE A 474 16.88 -0.04 -6.53
C ILE A 474 17.65 -1.32 -6.87
N ILE A 475 18.54 -1.72 -5.96
CA ILE A 475 19.33 -2.93 -6.06
C ILE A 475 18.75 -3.93 -5.05
N SER A 476 18.10 -4.98 -5.56
CA SER A 476 17.68 -6.12 -4.77
C SER A 476 18.61 -7.29 -5.04
N VAL A 477 18.97 -7.98 -3.97
CA VAL A 477 19.81 -9.17 -3.99
C VAL A 477 19.03 -10.32 -3.39
N GLN A 478 19.01 -11.44 -4.10
CA GLN A 478 18.46 -12.68 -3.56
C GLN A 478 19.47 -13.33 -2.60
N SER A 479 18.94 -14.13 -1.66
CA SER A 479 19.67 -14.78 -0.56
C SER A 479 21.00 -15.44 -1.00
N ASP A 480 22.01 -15.33 -0.13
CA ASP A 480 23.42 -15.73 -0.29
C ASP A 480 24.37 -14.74 -1.02
N VAL A 481 23.84 -13.59 -1.45
CA VAL A 481 24.62 -12.47 -1.98
C VAL A 481 24.41 -11.25 -1.09
N SER A 482 25.49 -10.59 -0.67
CA SER A 482 25.42 -9.32 0.05
C SER A 482 26.02 -8.19 -0.77
N ILE A 483 25.52 -6.97 -0.58
CA ILE A 483 26.12 -5.79 -1.19
C ILE A 483 27.40 -5.45 -0.44
N ALA A 484 28.52 -5.37 -1.16
CA ALA A 484 29.81 -5.05 -0.57
C ALA A 484 30.12 -3.55 -0.63
N SER A 485 29.81 -2.90 -1.75
CA SER A 485 30.02 -1.45 -1.94
C SER A 485 29.40 -0.95 -3.27
N GLY A 486 29.42 0.37 -3.47
CA GLY A 486 28.98 1.01 -4.71
C GLY A 486 27.49 1.33 -4.74
N THR A 487 26.80 1.17 -3.61
CA THR A 487 25.43 1.62 -3.39
C THR A 487 25.39 2.79 -2.42
N ARG A 488 24.26 3.47 -2.40
CA ARG A 488 23.85 4.46 -1.39
C ARG A 488 22.43 4.15 -0.96
N GLU A 489 22.13 4.46 0.30
CA GLU A 489 20.79 4.28 0.84
C GLU A 489 19.91 5.46 0.43
N VAL A 490 18.82 5.18 -0.28
CA VAL A 490 17.76 6.15 -0.60
C VAL A 490 16.44 5.53 -0.16
N ASN A 491 15.79 6.17 0.82
CA ASN A 491 14.50 5.70 1.37
C ASN A 491 14.52 4.24 1.86
N GLY A 492 15.61 3.81 2.48
CA GLY A 492 15.77 2.44 3.00
C GLY A 492 16.17 1.40 1.95
N TYR A 493 16.38 1.81 0.70
CA TYR A 493 16.83 0.93 -0.38
C TYR A 493 18.30 1.20 -0.73
N ASP A 494 19.05 0.12 -0.98
CA ASP A 494 20.33 0.21 -1.64
C ASP A 494 20.12 0.60 -3.12
N THR A 495 20.72 1.71 -3.53
CA THR A 495 20.59 2.24 -4.90
C THR A 495 21.93 2.62 -5.50
N ALA A 496 22.01 2.66 -6.83
CA ALA A 496 23.13 3.24 -7.60
C ALA A 496 22.58 4.08 -8.75
N HIS A 497 23.38 4.90 -9.45
CA HIS A 497 22.99 5.66 -10.65
C HIS A 497 23.24 4.89 -11.96
N GLN A 498 22.72 5.44 -13.06
CA GLN A 498 22.98 4.91 -14.41
C GLN A 498 24.46 5.06 -14.76
N GLY A 499 25.08 3.96 -15.21
CA GLY A 499 26.51 3.91 -15.55
C GLY A 499 27.44 3.74 -14.35
N GLU A 500 26.95 3.77 -13.11
CA GLU A 500 27.71 3.35 -11.94
C GLU A 500 27.83 1.82 -11.88
N THR A 501 28.84 1.35 -11.15
CA THR A 501 29.08 -0.09 -10.93
C THR A 501 28.80 -0.46 -9.48
N VAL A 502 28.07 -1.54 -9.27
CA VAL A 502 27.79 -2.10 -7.93
C VAL A 502 28.66 -3.30 -7.68
N THR A 503 29.21 -3.44 -6.47
CA THR A 503 30.02 -4.61 -6.09
C THR A 503 29.30 -5.45 -5.05
N PHE A 504 29.12 -6.73 -5.35
CA PHE A 504 28.52 -7.72 -4.48
C PHE A 504 29.59 -8.66 -3.90
N ALA A 505 29.38 -9.08 -2.65
CA ALA A 505 30.10 -10.18 -2.03
C ALA A 505 29.27 -11.47 -2.18
N VAL A 506 29.88 -12.49 -2.76
CA VAL A 506 29.28 -13.81 -2.91
C VAL A 506 29.96 -14.75 -1.93
N THR A 507 29.14 -15.36 -1.05
CA THR A 507 29.62 -16.37 -0.11
C THR A 507 29.52 -17.74 -0.76
N VAL A 508 30.65 -18.45 -0.85
CA VAL A 508 30.69 -19.78 -1.46
C VAL A 508 30.47 -20.85 -0.38
N PRO A 509 29.59 -21.84 -0.59
CA PRO A 509 29.42 -22.95 0.34
C PRO A 509 30.74 -23.68 0.61
N SER A 510 30.95 -24.08 1.87
CA SER A 510 32.19 -24.76 2.27
C SER A 510 32.48 -26.02 1.43
N GLY A 511 33.75 -26.24 1.09
CA GLY A 511 34.18 -27.38 0.26
C GLY A 511 34.06 -27.16 -1.24
N TYR A 512 33.66 -25.97 -1.68
CA TYR A 512 33.63 -25.56 -3.08
C TYR A 512 34.48 -24.29 -3.29
N GLU A 513 35.06 -24.18 -4.48
CA GLU A 513 35.64 -22.95 -5.01
C GLU A 513 34.85 -22.57 -6.27
N ILE A 514 34.77 -21.27 -6.57
CA ILE A 514 34.18 -20.87 -7.85
C ILE A 514 35.13 -21.23 -8.97
N GLU A 515 34.67 -22.07 -9.89
CA GLU A 515 35.39 -22.44 -11.10
C GLU A 515 35.23 -21.38 -12.18
N ASN A 516 34.00 -20.94 -12.40
CA ASN A 516 33.69 -19.94 -13.40
C ASN A 516 32.39 -19.19 -13.05
N PHE A 517 32.33 -17.94 -13.46
CA PHE A 517 31.07 -17.21 -13.57
C PHE A 517 30.65 -17.21 -15.03
N TYR A 518 29.35 -17.27 -15.28
CA TYR A 518 28.83 -17.03 -16.60
C TYR A 518 27.66 -16.07 -16.50
N ASN A 519 27.67 -15.10 -17.41
CA ASN A 519 26.50 -14.27 -17.62
C ASN A 519 25.44 -15.15 -18.30
N VAL A 520 24.27 -15.28 -17.70
CA VAL A 520 23.18 -16.07 -18.28
C VAL A 520 22.56 -15.30 -19.46
N SER A 521 22.78 -13.97 -19.53
CA SER A 521 22.33 -13.07 -20.59
C SER A 521 23.52 -12.42 -21.34
N PRO A 522 23.60 -12.46 -22.68
CA PRO A 522 24.74 -11.88 -23.40
C PRO A 522 24.72 -10.34 -23.33
N GLY A 523 25.79 -9.70 -22.80
CA GLY A 523 25.98 -8.25 -23.03
C GLY A 523 26.85 -7.46 -22.04
N HIS A 524 27.03 -7.91 -20.79
CA HIS A 524 27.66 -7.05 -19.77
C HIS A 524 29.02 -7.56 -19.30
N ILE A 525 30.00 -6.64 -19.27
CA ILE A 525 31.35 -6.88 -18.77
C ILE A 525 31.28 -6.98 -17.25
N ILE A 526 31.51 -8.17 -16.73
CA ILE A 526 31.63 -8.47 -15.30
C ILE A 526 33.12 -8.47 -14.96
N SER A 527 33.55 -7.67 -13.98
CA SER A 527 34.87 -7.85 -13.38
C SER A 527 34.74 -8.60 -12.07
N LEU A 528 35.27 -9.81 -12.03
CA LEU A 528 35.34 -10.62 -10.83
C LEU A 528 36.74 -10.51 -10.22
N ASN A 529 36.80 -10.09 -8.96
CA ASN A 529 38.02 -10.15 -8.18
C ASN A 529 37.85 -11.14 -7.04
N LYS A 530 38.80 -12.08 -6.89
CA LYS A 530 38.85 -12.91 -5.69
C LYS A 530 39.18 -12.01 -4.51
N GLY A 531 38.28 -11.92 -3.53
CA GLY A 531 38.54 -11.26 -2.25
C GLY A 531 39.62 -12.01 -1.47
N SER A 532 40.01 -11.47 -0.31
CA SER A 532 41.10 -12.00 0.52
C SER A 532 40.92 -13.46 0.98
N ALA A 533 41.86 -13.95 1.79
CA ALA A 533 42.09 -15.35 2.20
C ALA A 533 40.90 -16.11 2.86
N ASP A 534 39.75 -15.47 2.98
CA ASP A 534 38.50 -15.87 3.64
C ASP A 534 37.46 -16.52 2.70
N GLY A 535 37.71 -16.57 1.39
CA GLY A 535 36.86 -17.29 0.44
C GLY A 535 35.71 -16.47 -0.18
N THR A 536 35.63 -15.17 0.15
CA THR A 536 34.67 -14.22 -0.40
C THR A 536 35.05 -13.80 -1.84
N TYR A 537 34.09 -13.80 -2.76
CA TYR A 537 34.29 -13.32 -4.14
C TYR A 537 33.59 -11.97 -4.35
N LEU A 538 34.29 -11.02 -4.98
CA LEU A 538 33.75 -9.70 -5.30
C LEU A 538 33.34 -9.64 -6.76
N LEU A 539 32.06 -9.37 -6.98
CA LEU A 539 31.41 -9.29 -8.27
C LEU A 539 31.04 -7.84 -8.56
N THR A 540 31.66 -7.22 -9.55
CA THR A 540 31.29 -5.87 -9.99
C THR A 540 30.43 -5.93 -11.25
N VAL A 541 29.23 -5.35 -11.19
CA VAL A 541 28.29 -5.28 -12.32
C VAL A 541 28.05 -3.82 -12.75
N PRO A 542 27.97 -3.52 -14.06
CA PRO A 542 27.39 -2.28 -14.53
C PRO A 542 25.87 -2.30 -14.30
N ARG A 543 25.29 -1.19 -13.85
CA ARG A 543 23.85 -1.10 -13.56
C ARG A 543 23.02 -0.92 -14.85
N GLY A 544 21.78 -1.43 -14.88
CA GLY A 544 20.78 -1.12 -15.92
C GLY A 544 20.12 -2.30 -16.65
N GLY A 545 20.23 -3.53 -16.15
CA GLY A 545 19.47 -4.66 -16.67
C GLY A 545 19.65 -5.82 -15.71
N GLY A 546 18.59 -6.57 -15.43
CA GLY A 546 18.67 -7.76 -14.57
C GLY A 546 19.86 -8.61 -14.98
N VAL A 547 20.90 -8.63 -14.13
CA VAL A 547 22.11 -9.40 -14.41
C VAL A 547 21.89 -10.76 -13.79
N ASP A 548 21.42 -11.70 -14.61
CA ASP A 548 21.40 -13.10 -14.23
C ASP A 548 22.82 -13.64 -14.27
N ILE A 549 23.31 -14.07 -13.12
CA ILE A 549 24.67 -14.56 -12.95
C ILE A 549 24.61 -16.01 -12.51
N GLY A 550 25.14 -16.88 -13.37
CA GLY A 550 25.36 -18.27 -13.05
C GLY A 550 26.78 -18.48 -12.49
N VAL A 551 26.90 -19.36 -11.51
CA VAL A 551 28.18 -19.74 -10.92
C VAL A 551 28.39 -21.24 -11.09
N THR A 552 29.50 -21.63 -11.69
CA THR A 552 29.96 -23.02 -11.68
C THR A 552 30.87 -23.21 -10.48
N LEU A 553 30.47 -24.10 -9.57
CA LEU A 553 31.26 -24.45 -8.39
C LEU A 553 32.07 -25.72 -8.66
N LYS A 554 33.37 -25.66 -8.36
CA LYS A 554 34.25 -26.82 -8.34
C LYS A 554 34.48 -27.27 -6.91
N LYS A 555 34.24 -28.55 -6.65
CA LYS A 555 34.51 -29.16 -5.35
C LYS A 555 36.01 -29.14 -5.07
N ILE A 556 36.40 -28.62 -3.91
CA ILE A 556 37.78 -28.67 -3.42
C ILE A 556 38.08 -30.14 -3.11
N GLN A 557 38.88 -30.79 -3.96
CA GLN A 557 39.43 -32.10 -3.63
C GLN A 557 40.47 -31.89 -2.53
N ASN A 558 40.10 -32.20 -1.29
CA ASN A 558 41.09 -32.54 -0.28
C ASN A 558 41.73 -33.84 -0.74
N ASP A 559 42.85 -33.74 -1.46
CA ASP A 559 43.79 -34.83 -1.64
C ASP A 559 44.37 -35.17 -0.26
N VAL A 560 43.57 -35.84 0.57
CA VAL A 560 44.12 -36.74 1.57
C VAL A 560 44.68 -37.90 0.76
N GLN A 561 45.90 -37.68 0.30
CA GLN A 561 46.75 -38.70 -0.30
C GLN A 561 46.92 -39.79 0.76
N ALA A 562 46.01 -40.78 0.72
CA ALA A 562 46.15 -42.02 1.45
C ALA A 562 47.46 -42.66 0.97
N THR A 563 48.52 -42.42 1.72
CA THR A 563 49.82 -43.03 1.52
C THR A 563 49.67 -44.50 1.86
N THR A 564 49.37 -45.30 0.85
CA THR A 564 49.47 -46.75 0.86
C THR A 564 50.95 -47.14 0.98
N SER A 565 51.47 -47.17 2.21
CA SER A 565 52.72 -47.86 2.51
C SER A 565 52.40 -49.27 3.00
N ASN A 566 52.43 -50.19 2.04
CA ASN A 566 52.48 -51.62 2.27
C ASN A 566 53.90 -51.97 2.75
N SER A 567 54.09 -52.35 4.02
CA SER A 567 55.28 -53.11 4.44
C SER A 567 54.99 -54.00 5.64
N ASN A 568 55.18 -55.29 5.41
CA ASN A 568 55.08 -56.40 6.35
C ASN A 568 55.92 -56.21 7.62
N ILE A 569 55.30 -56.28 8.80
CA ILE A 569 55.94 -56.76 10.04
C ILE A 569 54.91 -57.63 10.83
N PRO A 570 55.27 -58.81 11.36
CA PRO A 570 54.32 -59.77 11.91
C PRO A 570 53.96 -59.53 13.39
N ALA A 571 52.79 -60.05 13.75
CA ALA A 571 52.11 -59.97 15.04
C ALA A 571 52.93 -60.37 16.29
N THR A 572 52.69 -59.67 17.41
CA THR A 572 52.57 -60.30 18.75
C THR A 572 51.79 -59.40 19.74
N LEU A 573 50.94 -60.06 20.54
CA LEU A 573 50.07 -59.51 21.59
C LEU A 573 50.81 -58.79 22.72
N THR A 574 50.16 -57.80 23.36
CA THR A 574 49.91 -57.80 24.82
C THR A 574 48.94 -56.70 25.26
N SER A 575 48.03 -57.10 26.15
CA SER A 575 47.12 -56.29 26.98
C SER A 575 47.84 -55.49 28.07
N SER A 576 47.32 -54.30 28.40
CA SER A 576 47.37 -53.60 29.70
C SER A 576 46.73 -52.22 29.48
N ASP A 577 45.52 -51.91 29.94
CA ASP A 577 45.04 -51.73 31.32
C ASP A 577 45.92 -50.82 32.20
N ASN A 578 45.24 -49.99 33.01
CA ASN A 578 45.65 -48.86 33.85
C ASN A 578 45.31 -47.47 33.25
N SER A 579 44.62 -46.57 33.94
CA SER A 579 44.15 -46.61 35.33
C SER A 579 43.21 -45.43 35.59
N LYS A 580 42.23 -45.68 36.45
CA LYS A 580 41.50 -44.69 37.24
C LYS A 580 42.43 -43.65 37.88
N LYS A 581 41.85 -42.46 38.07
CA LYS A 581 41.86 -41.61 39.28
C LYS A 581 42.41 -40.20 39.01
N HIS A 582 41.51 -39.23 38.98
CA HIS A 582 41.73 -38.04 39.80
C HIS A 582 40.40 -37.55 40.40
N GLU A 583 40.45 -37.40 41.71
CA GLU A 583 39.40 -36.92 42.60
C GLU A 583 39.20 -35.41 42.46
N SER A 584 37.98 -35.01 42.81
CA SER A 584 37.47 -33.71 43.25
C SER A 584 38.48 -32.63 43.65
N ASP A 585 38.22 -31.39 43.22
CA ASP A 585 38.15 -30.29 44.20
C ASP A 585 37.15 -29.22 43.78
N ASP A 586 36.54 -28.65 44.80
CA ASP A 586 35.33 -27.82 44.81
C ASP A 586 35.69 -26.31 44.86
N THR A 587 34.77 -25.46 44.37
CA THR A 587 34.65 -23.98 44.57
C THR A 587 35.68 -23.09 43.84
N THR A 588 35.37 -21.96 43.16
CA THR A 588 34.31 -20.93 43.30
C THR A 588 34.02 -20.21 41.95
N GLY A 589 32.73 -20.06 41.62
CA GLY A 589 32.09 -18.89 40.98
C GLY A 589 32.62 -18.30 39.67
N THR A 590 31.92 -18.56 38.55
CA THR A 590 31.30 -17.54 37.66
C THR A 590 30.43 -18.24 36.59
N THR A 591 29.19 -17.77 36.43
CA THR A 591 28.16 -18.03 35.39
C THR A 591 28.41 -19.17 34.40
N GLY A 592 27.72 -20.30 34.61
CA GLY A 592 27.90 -21.54 33.88
C GLY A 592 27.39 -21.53 32.44
N VAL A 593 28.27 -21.92 31.51
CA VAL A 593 27.91 -22.61 30.28
C VAL A 593 27.66 -24.06 30.67
N GLN A 594 26.38 -24.48 30.68
CA GLN A 594 26.05 -25.88 30.88
C GLN A 594 26.48 -26.65 29.63
N ASN A 595 27.54 -27.46 29.78
CA ASN A 595 27.95 -28.43 28.78
C ASN A 595 26.87 -29.53 28.71
N TRP A 596 25.99 -29.42 27.71
CA TRP A 596 24.89 -30.35 27.46
C TRP A 596 25.49 -31.67 26.94
N SER A 597 25.31 -32.76 27.69
CA SER A 597 25.80 -34.08 27.29
C SER A 597 25.03 -34.56 26.05
N VAL A 598 25.75 -34.67 24.93
CA VAL A 598 25.28 -35.24 23.66
C VAL A 598 24.77 -36.65 23.92
N GLY A 599 23.46 -36.87 23.75
CA GLY A 599 22.85 -38.20 23.77
C GLY A 599 23.48 -39.09 22.70
N ASN A 600 23.53 -40.40 22.95
CA ASN A 600 24.17 -41.43 22.11
C ASN A 600 23.77 -41.35 20.62
N TYR A 601 24.49 -40.55 19.83
CA TYR A 601 24.59 -40.72 18.40
C TYR A 601 25.66 -41.78 18.15
N SER A 602 25.26 -42.94 17.63
CA SER A 602 26.19 -44.01 17.24
C SER A 602 27.05 -43.65 16.02
N ASP A 603 26.85 -42.46 15.43
CA ASP A 603 27.64 -41.92 14.33
C ASP A 603 28.40 -40.65 14.78
N PRO A 604 29.74 -40.70 14.85
CA PRO A 604 30.59 -39.54 15.15
C PRO A 604 30.38 -38.35 14.22
N ASN A 605 29.92 -38.57 12.98
CA ASN A 605 29.64 -37.49 12.03
C ASN A 605 28.39 -36.70 12.42
N ALA A 606 27.34 -37.34 12.95
CA ALA A 606 26.11 -36.66 13.34
C ALA A 606 26.32 -35.70 14.52
N ALA A 607 27.18 -36.06 15.48
CA ALA A 607 27.52 -35.19 16.61
C ALA A 607 28.32 -33.94 16.19
N ALA A 608 29.25 -34.09 15.22
CA ALA A 608 30.00 -32.97 14.65
C ALA A 608 29.09 -32.05 13.79
N THR A 609 28.17 -32.64 13.02
CA THR A 609 27.17 -31.91 12.24
C THR A 609 26.20 -31.15 13.16
N MET A 610 25.81 -31.70 14.31
CA MET A 610 25.00 -30.97 15.29
C MET A 610 25.69 -29.72 15.85
N GLN A 611 26.98 -29.79 16.18
CA GLN A 611 27.73 -28.60 16.62
C GLN A 611 27.85 -27.55 15.51
N ALA A 612 27.97 -27.99 14.25
CA ALA A 612 28.00 -27.08 13.10
C ALA A 612 26.65 -26.38 12.85
N ILE A 613 25.52 -27.07 13.10
CA ILE A 613 24.17 -26.50 12.87
C ILE A 613 23.74 -25.54 13.99
N GLN A 614 24.29 -25.65 15.20
CA GLN A 614 24.00 -24.69 16.28
C GLN A 614 24.47 -23.25 15.97
N GLY A 615 25.38 -23.07 15.01
CA GLY A 615 25.77 -21.76 14.50
C GLY A 615 24.97 -21.27 13.29
N LEU A 616 23.98 -22.04 12.82
CA LEU A 616 23.11 -21.64 11.70
C LEU A 616 21.94 -20.79 12.19
N GLN A 617 21.43 -19.99 11.26
CA GLN A 617 20.31 -19.09 11.48
C GLN A 617 19.07 -19.57 10.72
N VAL A 618 17.91 -19.30 11.30
CA VAL A 618 16.57 -19.43 10.70
C VAL A 618 16.16 -18.02 10.26
N HIS A 619 15.75 -17.91 9.01
CA HIS A 619 15.33 -16.66 8.38
C HIS A 619 13.84 -16.73 8.02
N ALA A 620 13.13 -15.63 8.24
CA ALA A 620 11.76 -15.44 7.77
C ALA A 620 11.49 -13.94 7.59
N LEU A 621 10.80 -13.54 6.53
CA LEU A 621 10.40 -12.15 6.35
C LEU A 621 9.18 -11.83 7.21
N ASN A 622 9.18 -10.69 7.90
CA ASN A 622 7.99 -10.19 8.58
C ASN A 622 7.02 -9.47 7.61
N LEU A 623 5.80 -9.18 8.06
CA LEU A 623 4.78 -8.46 7.28
C LEU A 623 5.24 -7.07 6.75
N GLY A 624 6.28 -6.49 7.33
CA GLY A 624 6.90 -5.24 6.86
C GLY A 624 8.13 -5.45 5.97
N GLY A 625 8.36 -6.68 5.46
CA GLY A 625 9.46 -7.02 4.57
C GLY A 625 10.84 -7.13 5.25
N ALA A 626 10.94 -6.96 6.57
CA ALA A 626 12.21 -7.06 7.29
C ALA A 626 12.53 -8.52 7.66
N ASP A 627 13.81 -8.89 7.54
CA ASP A 627 14.28 -10.24 7.85
C ASP A 627 14.30 -10.50 9.37
N MET A 628 13.69 -11.61 9.77
CA MET A 628 13.65 -12.11 11.14
C MET A 628 14.67 -13.24 11.26
N VAL A 629 15.77 -12.95 11.96
CA VAL A 629 16.89 -13.88 12.09
C VAL A 629 16.93 -14.44 13.50
N GLN A 630 16.91 -15.77 13.64
CA GLN A 630 17.05 -16.47 14.92
C GLN A 630 18.08 -17.60 14.84
N ASN A 631 18.79 -17.89 15.93
CA ASN A 631 19.69 -19.04 15.90
C ASN A 631 18.86 -20.33 15.97
N VAL A 632 19.30 -21.35 15.25
CA VAL A 632 18.64 -22.68 15.29
C VAL A 632 18.59 -23.23 16.71
N ALA A 633 19.61 -22.97 17.53
CA ALA A 633 19.66 -23.40 18.92
C ALA A 633 18.55 -22.80 19.81
N ASP A 634 17.97 -21.65 19.43
CA ASP A 634 16.91 -20.98 20.20
C ASP A 634 15.53 -21.58 19.93
N VAL A 635 15.36 -22.26 18.80
CA VAL A 635 14.09 -22.81 18.32
C VAL A 635 14.06 -24.33 18.18
N LEU A 636 15.23 -24.98 18.18
CA LEU A 636 15.35 -26.43 18.00
C LEU A 636 16.01 -27.10 19.21
N THR A 637 15.29 -28.02 19.83
CA THR A 637 15.79 -28.88 20.91
C THR A 637 15.96 -30.32 20.40
N PRO A 638 17.19 -30.85 20.31
CA PRO A 638 17.41 -32.25 20.00
C PRO A 638 16.80 -33.16 21.08
N VAL A 639 16.14 -34.24 20.66
CA VAL A 639 15.63 -35.27 21.59
C VAL A 639 16.03 -36.64 21.08
N ASP A 640 16.20 -37.60 22.00
CA ASP A 640 16.44 -38.99 21.62
C ASP A 640 15.17 -39.63 21.02
N THR A 641 15.36 -40.75 20.30
CA THR A 641 14.29 -41.46 19.63
C THR A 641 13.18 -41.95 20.58
N ILE A 642 13.52 -42.37 21.81
CA ILE A 642 12.54 -42.85 22.78
C ILE A 642 11.66 -41.68 23.25
N THR A 643 12.27 -40.54 23.54
CA THR A 643 11.57 -39.30 23.90
C THR A 643 10.64 -38.85 22.76
N ALA A 644 11.12 -38.87 21.51
CA ALA A 644 10.29 -38.53 20.36
C ALA A 644 9.07 -39.47 20.21
N LEU A 645 9.28 -40.79 20.32
CA LEU A 645 8.20 -41.78 20.25
C LEU A 645 7.17 -41.60 21.39
N ASN A 646 7.64 -41.26 22.59
CA ASN A 646 6.75 -40.98 23.72
C ASN A 646 5.90 -39.73 23.48
N ASN A 647 6.45 -38.68 22.88
CA ASN A 647 5.70 -37.47 22.53
C ASN A 647 4.61 -37.76 21.48
N PHE A 648 4.92 -38.57 20.46
CA PHE A 648 3.93 -39.02 19.48
C PHE A 648 2.83 -39.87 20.12
N SER A 649 3.19 -40.79 21.02
CA SER A 649 2.22 -41.59 21.76
C SER A 649 1.34 -40.73 22.68
N ALA A 650 1.90 -39.70 23.32
CA ALA A 650 1.14 -38.79 24.18
C ALA A 650 0.07 -38.00 23.40
N ASN A 651 0.32 -37.75 22.11
CA ASN A 651 -0.61 -37.08 21.20
C ASN A 651 -1.51 -38.04 20.39
N ASN A 652 -1.53 -39.33 20.73
CA ASN A 652 -2.28 -40.39 20.01
C ASN A 652 -1.91 -40.52 18.51
N VAL A 653 -0.69 -40.15 18.12
CA VAL A 653 -0.20 -40.28 16.74
C VAL A 653 0.59 -41.57 16.59
N SER A 654 0.17 -42.45 15.67
CA SER A 654 0.91 -43.67 15.34
C SER A 654 2.15 -43.33 14.51
N THR A 655 3.31 -43.86 14.90
CA THR A 655 4.57 -43.70 14.18
C THR A 655 4.80 -44.84 13.18
N LEU A 656 5.70 -44.69 12.21
CA LEU A 656 6.03 -45.71 11.20
C LEU A 656 6.98 -46.81 11.73
N GLY A 657 7.11 -46.93 13.06
CA GLY A 657 8.06 -47.80 13.74
C GLY A 657 9.40 -47.12 14.02
N THR A 658 10.32 -47.85 14.66
CA THR A 658 11.65 -47.36 15.06
C THR A 658 12.75 -47.70 14.05
N ASN A 659 12.44 -48.58 13.11
CA ASN A 659 13.36 -48.95 12.04
C ASN A 659 13.34 -47.79 11.03
N ASN A 660 14.52 -47.30 10.62
CA ASN A 660 14.69 -46.24 9.60
C ASN A 660 14.49 -44.79 10.07
N ILE A 661 14.63 -44.50 11.37
CA ILE A 661 14.66 -43.11 11.86
C ILE A 661 16.04 -42.49 11.59
N MET A 662 16.06 -41.35 10.90
CA MET A 662 17.27 -40.62 10.50
C MET A 662 17.55 -39.41 11.40
N GLY A 663 16.56 -38.91 12.13
CA GLY A 663 16.71 -37.79 13.06
C GLY A 663 15.42 -37.48 13.82
N THR A 664 15.54 -36.88 15.00
CA THR A 664 14.43 -36.52 15.89
C THR A 664 14.74 -35.21 16.64
N GLY A 665 13.71 -34.43 16.93
CA GLY A 665 13.84 -33.17 17.66
C GLY A 665 12.48 -32.57 18.01
N VAL A 666 12.53 -31.44 18.72
CA VAL A 666 11.38 -30.60 19.04
C VAL A 666 11.65 -29.21 18.53
N VAL A 667 10.69 -28.64 17.79
CA VAL A 667 10.72 -27.22 17.41
C VAL A 667 9.80 -26.44 18.36
N ASP A 668 10.26 -25.27 18.77
CA ASP A 668 9.48 -24.34 19.57
C ASP A 668 9.85 -22.90 19.19
N PHE A 669 8.97 -22.25 18.43
CA PHE A 669 9.18 -20.88 17.99
C PHE A 669 8.87 -19.84 19.06
N LYS A 670 8.18 -20.19 20.17
CA LYS A 670 7.82 -19.22 21.23
C LYS A 670 7.24 -17.90 20.69
N SER A 671 6.39 -18.02 19.66
CA SER A 671 5.78 -16.89 18.93
C SER A 671 6.75 -15.98 18.15
N MET A 672 8.02 -16.33 18.01
CA MET A 672 9.03 -15.52 17.32
C MET A 672 8.68 -15.24 15.86
N PHE A 673 7.96 -16.13 15.17
CA PHE A 673 7.63 -15.98 13.75
C PHE A 673 6.15 -15.71 13.45
N LEU A 674 5.36 -15.24 14.43
CA LEU A 674 3.92 -14.96 14.20
C LEU A 674 3.67 -13.92 13.11
N THR A 675 4.58 -12.96 12.94
CA THR A 675 4.51 -11.93 11.91
C THR A 675 5.15 -12.35 10.60
N ALA A 676 5.56 -13.61 10.44
CA ALA A 676 6.15 -14.08 9.19
C ALA A 676 5.12 -14.06 8.05
N VAL A 677 5.56 -13.58 6.87
CA VAL A 677 4.77 -13.51 5.63
C VAL A 677 4.32 -14.89 5.19
N THR A 678 5.18 -15.90 5.33
CA THR A 678 4.89 -17.29 4.98
C THR A 678 4.26 -18.04 6.14
N ASP A 679 3.36 -18.98 5.86
CA ASP A 679 2.75 -19.83 6.91
C ASP A 679 3.70 -20.89 7.47
N THR A 680 4.82 -21.13 6.79
CA THR A 680 5.89 -22.02 7.24
C THR A 680 7.24 -21.32 7.31
N VAL A 681 8.09 -21.78 8.22
CA VAL A 681 9.47 -21.35 8.44
C VAL A 681 10.37 -22.56 8.24
N ASP A 682 11.34 -22.47 7.33
CA ASP A 682 12.30 -23.53 7.05
C ASP A 682 13.40 -23.57 8.11
N VAL A 683 13.49 -24.68 8.84
CA VAL A 683 14.49 -24.86 9.90
C VAL A 683 15.48 -25.95 9.50
N PRO A 684 16.80 -25.65 9.43
CA PRO A 684 17.81 -26.65 9.14
C PRO A 684 18.01 -27.60 10.34
N VAL A 685 17.90 -28.90 10.08
CA VAL A 685 17.99 -29.96 11.09
C VAL A 685 19.10 -30.95 10.78
N ALA A 686 19.93 -31.27 11.78
CA ALA A 686 20.93 -32.34 11.67
C ALA A 686 20.25 -33.71 11.62
N ALA A 687 20.55 -34.48 10.58
CA ALA A 687 20.00 -35.83 10.43
C ALA A 687 20.93 -36.72 9.60
N SER A 688 20.76 -38.04 9.70
CA SER A 688 21.46 -39.01 8.86
C SER A 688 20.86 -39.06 7.44
N VAL A 689 20.93 -37.94 6.72
CA VAL A 689 20.33 -37.73 5.39
C VAL A 689 21.40 -37.48 4.32
N ALA A 690 21.09 -37.79 3.07
CA ALA A 690 21.98 -37.67 1.93
C ALA A 690 21.38 -36.73 0.87
N ALA A 691 22.22 -35.85 0.31
CA ALA A 691 21.82 -34.91 -0.72
C ALA A 691 21.25 -35.63 -1.96
N GLY A 692 20.21 -35.06 -2.55
CA GLY A 692 19.50 -35.60 -3.71
C GLY A 692 18.46 -36.69 -3.38
N GLN A 693 18.19 -36.94 -2.10
CA GLN A 693 17.13 -37.85 -1.64
C GLN A 693 16.00 -37.08 -0.96
N SER A 694 14.78 -37.62 -0.98
CA SER A 694 13.65 -37.07 -0.23
C SER A 694 13.33 -37.91 0.99
N TYR A 695 12.99 -37.24 2.09
CA TYR A 695 12.72 -37.86 3.38
C TYR A 695 11.31 -37.53 3.84
N THR A 696 10.65 -38.48 4.52
CA THR A 696 9.35 -38.21 5.14
C THR A 696 9.57 -37.71 6.56
N VAL A 697 9.09 -36.52 6.85
CA VAL A 697 9.07 -35.95 8.21
C VAL A 697 7.66 -36.07 8.73
N MET A 698 7.50 -36.76 9.87
CA MET A 698 6.24 -36.78 10.60
C MET A 698 6.30 -35.83 11.78
N PHE A 699 5.17 -35.24 12.14
CA PHE A 699 5.01 -34.33 13.26
C PHE A 699 4.05 -34.91 14.30
N SER A 700 4.24 -34.51 15.56
CA SER A 700 3.45 -35.04 16.69
C SER A 700 2.00 -34.54 16.73
N ASP A 701 1.59 -33.67 15.80
CA ASP A 701 0.19 -33.27 15.58
C ASP A 701 -0.54 -34.18 14.58
N GLY A 702 0.17 -35.17 14.01
CA GLY A 702 -0.37 -36.14 13.06
C GLY A 702 -0.14 -35.78 11.59
N THR A 703 0.45 -34.61 11.30
CA THR A 703 0.79 -34.20 9.94
C THR A 703 2.13 -34.79 9.48
N SER A 704 2.35 -34.80 8.17
CA SER A 704 3.61 -35.25 7.56
C SER A 704 3.94 -34.49 6.28
N VAL A 705 5.22 -34.31 6.02
CA VAL A 705 5.74 -33.64 4.82
C VAL A 705 6.87 -34.45 4.19
N VAL A 706 6.99 -34.40 2.87
CA VAL A 706 8.13 -34.97 2.13
C VAL A 706 9.10 -33.85 1.80
N VAL A 707 10.33 -33.96 2.30
CA VAL A 707 11.33 -32.89 2.21
C VAL A 707 12.52 -33.37 1.36
N PRO A 708 12.88 -32.66 0.28
CA PRO A 708 14.10 -32.95 -0.47
C PRO A 708 15.34 -32.50 0.32
N CYS A 709 16.34 -33.36 0.39
CA CYS A 709 17.61 -33.09 1.04
C CYS A 709 18.58 -32.45 0.04
N LEU A 710 18.95 -31.19 0.28
CA LEU A 710 19.86 -30.45 -0.60
C LEU A 710 21.33 -30.61 -0.18
N ALA A 711 21.60 -30.90 1.09
CA ALA A 711 22.95 -31.06 1.64
C ALA A 711 23.06 -32.34 2.47
N ASN A 712 24.21 -33.03 2.42
CA ASN A 712 24.43 -34.20 3.27
C ASN A 712 24.40 -33.79 4.75
N GLY A 713 23.69 -34.56 5.57
CA GLY A 713 23.64 -34.35 7.01
C GLY A 713 22.65 -33.28 7.49
N VAL A 714 22.01 -32.53 6.58
CA VAL A 714 21.08 -31.43 6.92
C VAL A 714 19.80 -31.53 6.11
N LEU A 715 18.66 -31.46 6.79
CA LEU A 715 17.33 -31.40 6.17
C LEU A 715 16.65 -30.09 6.57
N ASN A 716 16.23 -29.26 5.61
CA ASN A 716 15.49 -28.03 5.89
C ASN A 716 14.00 -28.36 5.98
N ILE A 717 13.48 -28.41 7.21
CA ILE A 717 12.12 -28.85 7.47
C ILE A 717 11.21 -27.62 7.55
N PRO A 718 10.12 -27.54 6.75
CA PRO A 718 9.15 -26.47 6.87
C PRO A 718 8.24 -26.72 8.07
N PHE A 719 8.36 -25.88 9.11
CA PHE A 719 7.48 -25.91 10.27
C PHE A 719 6.45 -24.79 10.19
N ASN A 720 5.22 -25.00 10.68
CA ASN A 720 4.24 -23.91 10.76
C ASN A 720 4.79 -22.77 11.64
N LYS A 721 4.63 -21.51 11.22
CA LYS A 721 5.13 -20.32 11.94
C LYS A 721 4.66 -20.21 13.40
N ASN A 722 3.59 -20.93 13.77
CA ASN A 722 3.06 -21.02 15.13
C ASN A 722 3.49 -22.30 15.89
N ALA A 723 4.46 -23.08 15.39
CA ALA A 723 4.89 -24.32 16.02
C ALA A 723 5.45 -24.08 17.43
N GLU A 724 4.82 -24.68 18.43
CA GLU A 724 5.19 -24.59 19.85
C GLU A 724 5.28 -26.01 20.42
N GLY A 725 6.50 -26.45 20.77
CA GLY A 725 6.74 -27.79 21.31
C GLY A 725 6.45 -28.95 20.34
N LEU A 726 6.45 -28.71 19.03
CA LEU A 726 6.12 -29.71 18.02
C LEU A 726 7.28 -30.70 17.84
N THR A 727 7.04 -31.98 18.14
CA THR A 727 8.06 -33.03 17.98
C THR A 727 8.03 -33.56 16.55
N TYR A 728 9.21 -33.79 15.94
CA TYR A 728 9.32 -34.39 14.62
C TYR A 728 10.16 -35.69 14.62
N ILE A 729 9.88 -36.55 13.65
CA ILE A 729 10.66 -37.74 13.32
C ILE A 729 10.95 -37.73 11.81
N ILE A 730 12.22 -37.81 11.43
CA ILE A 730 12.66 -37.95 10.04
C ILE A 730 12.82 -39.44 9.76
N TYR A 731 12.09 -39.93 8.77
CA TYR A 731 12.23 -41.29 8.27
C TYR A 731 13.07 -41.32 7.00
N GLY A 732 13.95 -42.31 6.92
CA GLY A 732 14.70 -42.61 5.72
C GLY A 732 13.82 -43.02 4.55
N LEU A 733 14.44 -43.31 3.41
CA LEU A 733 13.77 -43.93 2.27
C LEU A 733 13.21 -45.30 2.69
N GLN A 734 11.95 -45.35 3.10
CA GLN A 734 11.24 -46.61 3.22
C GLN A 734 10.71 -46.97 1.83
N MET A 735 11.00 -48.19 1.38
CA MET A 735 10.43 -48.77 0.18
C MET A 735 8.90 -48.60 0.23
N ASP A 736 8.37 -47.89 -0.77
CA ASP A 736 6.97 -47.85 -1.18
C ASP A 736 5.94 -48.51 -0.23
N PRO A 737 5.13 -47.72 0.50
CA PRO A 737 4.08 -48.21 1.40
C PRO A 737 3.03 -49.08 0.70
N THR A 738 2.93 -49.06 -0.63
CA THR A 738 2.03 -49.95 -1.39
C THR A 738 2.45 -51.42 -1.37
N MET A 739 3.69 -51.73 -0.96
CA MET A 739 4.14 -53.12 -0.81
C MET A 739 3.78 -53.76 0.54
N SER A 740 3.21 -53.01 1.51
CA SER A 740 2.83 -53.54 2.83
C SER A 740 1.31 -53.72 3.03
N MET A 741 0.50 -53.73 1.96
CA MET A 741 -0.88 -54.23 2.03
C MET A 741 -1.04 -55.55 1.27
N GLY A 742 -0.44 -56.61 1.81
CA GLY A 742 -0.64 -57.98 1.36
C GLY A 742 -1.26 -58.84 2.46
N MET A 743 -2.57 -59.01 2.39
CA MET A 743 -3.43 -59.99 3.10
C MET A 743 -3.73 -59.81 4.61
N PRO A 744 -5.03 -59.74 4.99
CA PRO A 744 -5.48 -60.21 6.28
C PRO A 744 -5.55 -61.74 6.29
N ALA A 745 -4.74 -62.38 7.14
CA ALA A 745 -5.02 -63.74 7.57
C ALA A 745 -6.10 -63.69 8.66
N THR A 746 -7.33 -64.06 8.33
CA THR A 746 -8.28 -64.58 9.32
C THR A 746 -8.71 -65.98 8.88
N SER A 747 -8.19 -66.95 9.62
CA SER A 747 -8.62 -68.34 9.63
C SER A 747 -9.97 -68.43 10.35
N GLU A 748 -11.05 -68.73 9.62
CA GLU A 748 -12.24 -69.31 10.24
C GLU A 748 -12.07 -70.83 10.35
N TRP A 749 -12.11 -71.29 11.59
CA TRP A 749 -12.19 -72.69 11.97
C TRP A 749 -13.60 -73.23 11.67
N THR A 750 -13.65 -74.44 11.15
CA THR A 750 -14.86 -75.25 11.04
C THR A 750 -15.20 -75.85 12.40
N TYR A 751 -16.43 -75.61 12.88
CA TYR A 751 -17.35 -76.65 13.36
C TYR A 751 -18.80 -76.20 13.18
#